data_AF-A0AAV5VHU3-F1
#
_entry.id   AF-A0AAV5VHU3-F1
#
_cell.length_a   1.000
_cell.length_b   1.000
_cell.length_c   1.000
_cell.angle_alpha   90.00
_cell.angle_beta   90.00
_cell.angle_gamma   90.00
#
_symmetry.space_group_name_H-M   'P 1'
#
loop_
_entity.id
_entity.type
_entity.pdbx_description
1 polymer ?
#
loop_
_entity_poly.entity_id
_entity_poly.type
_entity_poly.pdbx_seq_one_letter_code
_entity_poly.pdbx_strand_id
1 'polypeptide(L)'
;QTASAPLTASAPHARDARAWILGAAAEGDLLFFGRLPSRAGGFEGAVLSAGAKHARGQGLFHVGIVARADARARCGTGREVAPAAEDEEAPLCVVHATQKGVLAQSMQETLEEMEPDEIQVYGVNVDKEAKRRAAEFALSKVGCTYNDIFSKECIDSAGNEAYYCSQLVTEAYKGVPVGFPPHKMSFGKVDGVVDEYWKAYYRERNCPVPLGEEGSHPGKLVEAAALEMKMSVRVTSKLASSLANRASALQRLHWIGGSAVELQGGAEFDVLQPRSGSVVARCASATRAQTAAAIETARDAQPEWAERTWLARGEVLRKTAQLIREHLEPLAAAECEDNGKPIYEARMDVASCAETFDFYAGVGASLAGAHYPLDSSRFAYTRREPIGVVGCVGAWNYPLQTCSWKTAPALAAGNAVVYKPSPLCPLTSRLLAEILQEAGLPNGVYNVVQGEGETGAALVESPLINKVSFTGSIPTGKRIMQACAARSIKPVTLELGGKSALIILEDADVDSAVAGAMIANFFSQGQVCSNASKVLVHRSIVDAFTARLVEKTSAMKVGDPLDESTKVGAAISKEHKAKVKAYIDGAVAEGARLLHGGREVTVAGLEGGFYLEPAILTDIREDMTVYKEEIFGSVLLVIPFDDEEKALRMANDTDMGLAAGVFTKNLSKAHKLAARLHAGNVYVNTYNDVSPFVPFGGYGQSGFGRENGLAALEHYTQLKSVFINTDEKLQNPFE
;
A
#
# COMPACT_ATOMS: atom_id res chain seq x y z
N GLN A 1 10.36 45.64 -21.69
CA GLN A 1 10.51 45.01 -20.36
C GLN A 1 10.44 43.52 -20.59
N THR A 2 11.47 42.80 -20.13
CA THR A 2 11.70 41.37 -20.36
C THR A 2 10.54 40.52 -19.84
N ALA A 3 9.89 39.73 -20.70
CA ALA A 3 8.90 38.74 -20.30
C ALA A 3 9.57 37.74 -19.34
N SER A 4 9.17 37.77 -18.06
CA SER A 4 9.59 36.76 -17.09
C SER A 4 9.01 35.42 -17.51
N ALA A 5 9.85 34.39 -17.63
CA ALA A 5 9.36 33.04 -17.89
C ALA A 5 8.35 32.62 -16.80
N PRO A 6 7.28 31.87 -17.15
CA PRO A 6 6.26 31.45 -16.20
C PRO A 6 6.89 30.63 -15.06
N LEU A 7 6.47 30.91 -13.83
CA LEU A 7 6.87 30.13 -12.66
C LEU A 7 6.26 28.73 -12.77
N THR A 8 7.10 27.70 -12.80
CA THR A 8 6.68 26.29 -12.75
C THR A 8 7.02 25.72 -11.38
N ALA A 9 6.04 25.17 -10.68
CA ALA A 9 6.21 24.61 -9.34
C ALA A 9 5.51 23.25 -9.21
N SER A 10 5.91 22.46 -8.21
CA SER A 10 5.25 21.21 -7.84
C SER A 10 4.86 21.25 -6.37
N ALA A 11 3.60 20.95 -6.06
CA ALA A 11 3.07 20.90 -4.70
C ALA A 11 2.58 19.48 -4.37
N PRO A 12 2.84 18.96 -3.15
CA PRO A 12 2.37 17.64 -2.70
C PRO A 12 0.85 17.60 -2.39
N HIS A 13 0.19 18.75 -2.32
CA HIS A 13 -1.27 18.89 -2.29
C HIS A 13 -1.69 20.18 -2.99
N ALA A 14 -2.87 20.17 -3.62
CA ALA A 14 -3.52 21.39 -4.10
C ALA A 14 -3.62 22.48 -3.00
N ARG A 15 -3.91 22.11 -1.74
CA ARG A 15 -3.96 23.03 -0.60
C ARG A 15 -2.62 23.72 -0.31
N ASP A 16 -1.51 23.02 -0.56
CA ASP A 16 -0.15 23.57 -0.37
C ASP A 16 0.22 24.55 -1.49
N ALA A 17 -0.38 24.39 -2.68
CA ALA A 17 -0.26 25.34 -3.78
C ALA A 17 -1.03 26.66 -3.54
N ARG A 18 -1.95 26.70 -2.56
CA ARG A 18 -2.84 27.85 -2.31
C ARG A 18 -2.08 29.16 -2.15
N ALA A 19 -0.99 29.18 -1.37
CA ALA A 19 -0.23 30.40 -1.12
C ALA A 19 0.46 30.92 -2.38
N TRP A 20 0.99 30.03 -3.22
CA TRP A 20 1.61 30.38 -4.50
C TRP A 20 0.57 30.91 -5.49
N ILE A 21 -0.61 30.28 -5.52
CA ILE A 21 -1.72 30.70 -6.39
C ILE A 21 -2.22 32.08 -5.98
N LEU A 22 -2.46 32.31 -4.69
CA LEU A 22 -2.86 33.63 -4.18
C LEU A 22 -1.79 34.70 -4.39
N GLY A 23 -0.51 34.34 -4.38
CA GLY A 23 0.59 35.26 -4.69
C GLY A 23 0.71 35.61 -6.18
N ALA A 24 0.24 34.75 -7.08
CA ALA A 24 0.32 34.95 -8.53
C ALA A 24 -0.97 35.52 -9.15
N ALA A 25 -2.13 35.23 -8.56
CA ALA A 25 -3.43 35.60 -9.08
C ALA A 25 -3.83 37.04 -8.69
N ALA A 26 -4.44 37.75 -9.63
CA ALA A 26 -5.08 39.04 -9.39
C ALA A 26 -6.55 38.99 -9.84
N GLU A 27 -7.36 39.95 -9.37
CA GLU A 27 -8.75 40.08 -9.81
C GLU A 27 -8.88 40.16 -11.33
N GLY A 28 -9.83 39.39 -11.87
CA GLY A 28 -10.08 39.17 -13.30
C GLY A 28 -9.14 38.15 -13.97
N ASP A 29 -8.10 37.65 -13.29
CA ASP A 29 -7.30 36.56 -13.84
C ASP A 29 -8.11 35.25 -13.91
N LEU A 30 -7.64 34.31 -14.73
CA LEU A 30 -8.29 33.02 -14.96
C LEU A 30 -7.49 31.89 -14.32
N LEU A 31 -8.19 30.95 -13.66
CA LEU A 31 -7.61 29.70 -13.20
C LEU A 31 -8.10 28.56 -14.07
N PHE A 32 -7.17 27.82 -14.66
CA PHE A 32 -7.45 26.60 -15.39
C PHE A 32 -7.02 25.38 -14.59
N PHE A 33 -7.86 24.35 -14.61
CA PHE A 33 -7.65 23.11 -13.86
C PHE A 33 -7.44 21.94 -14.83
N GLY A 34 -6.32 21.23 -14.64
CA GLY A 34 -5.90 20.07 -15.42
C GLY A 34 -6.04 18.76 -14.65
N ARG A 35 -6.31 17.68 -15.39
CA ARG A 35 -6.47 16.31 -14.87
C ARG A 35 -5.63 15.34 -15.70
N LEU A 36 -5.02 14.36 -15.05
CA LEU A 36 -4.36 13.25 -15.72
C LEU A 36 -5.39 12.26 -16.27
N PRO A 37 -5.25 11.78 -17.52
CA PRO A 37 -6.20 10.85 -18.12
C PRO A 37 -6.45 9.57 -17.29
N SER A 38 -5.45 9.10 -16.55
CA SER A 38 -5.56 7.92 -15.67
C SER A 38 -6.42 8.14 -14.42
N ARG A 39 -6.66 9.39 -14.02
CA ARG A 39 -7.50 9.76 -12.87
C ARG A 39 -8.88 10.27 -13.28
N ALA A 40 -9.13 10.45 -14.58
CA ALA A 40 -10.40 10.96 -15.09
C ALA A 40 -11.41 9.81 -15.34
N GLY A 41 -12.58 9.90 -14.72
CA GLY A 41 -13.71 8.97 -14.92
C GLY A 41 -15.03 9.71 -15.16
N GLY A 42 -16.03 9.01 -15.68
CA GLY A 42 -17.38 9.56 -15.87
C GLY A 42 -17.42 10.87 -16.69
N PHE A 43 -18.07 11.90 -16.14
CA PHE A 43 -18.24 13.21 -16.77
C PHE A 43 -16.91 13.88 -17.13
N GLU A 44 -15.96 13.91 -16.20
CA GLU A 44 -14.66 14.55 -16.43
C GLU A 44 -13.87 13.85 -17.55
N GLY A 45 -13.85 12.51 -17.53
CA GLY A 45 -13.21 11.72 -18.60
C GLY A 45 -13.84 11.98 -19.97
N ALA A 46 -15.17 12.14 -20.01
CA ALA A 46 -15.90 12.46 -21.23
C ALA A 46 -15.61 13.88 -21.74
N VAL A 47 -15.51 14.89 -20.86
CA VAL A 47 -15.12 16.27 -21.21
C VAL A 47 -13.70 16.29 -21.78
N LEU A 48 -12.74 15.64 -21.10
CA LEU A 48 -11.35 15.56 -21.55
C LEU A 48 -11.22 14.89 -22.93
N SER A 49 -12.09 13.93 -23.24
CA SER A 49 -12.09 13.25 -24.53
C SER A 49 -12.61 14.10 -25.69
N ALA A 50 -13.43 15.12 -25.41
CA ALA A 50 -14.03 16.02 -26.40
C ALA A 50 -13.15 17.25 -26.74
N GLY A 51 -12.09 17.49 -25.95
CA GLY A 51 -11.10 18.53 -26.21
C GLY A 51 -10.08 18.14 -27.29
N ALA A 52 -9.56 19.11 -28.04
CA ALA A 52 -8.47 18.87 -28.99
C ALA A 52 -7.22 18.30 -28.27
N LYS A 53 -6.58 17.27 -28.83
CA LYS A 53 -5.34 16.68 -28.29
C LYS A 53 -4.23 17.74 -28.24
N HIS A 54 -3.93 18.26 -27.05
CA HIS A 54 -2.80 19.16 -26.82
C HIS A 54 -1.47 18.42 -26.89
N ALA A 55 -0.48 19.03 -27.55
CA ALA A 55 0.89 18.52 -27.71
C ALA A 55 1.70 18.43 -26.39
N ARG A 56 1.11 18.71 -25.22
CA ARG A 56 1.75 18.65 -23.89
C ARG A 56 1.07 17.72 -22.88
N GLY A 57 0.20 16.81 -23.31
CA GLY A 57 -0.15 15.60 -22.53
C GLY A 57 -1.03 15.77 -21.29
N GLN A 58 -1.60 16.96 -21.00
CA GLN A 58 -2.59 17.16 -19.92
C GLN A 58 -3.82 17.89 -20.47
N GLY A 59 -5.03 17.43 -20.14
CA GLY A 59 -6.27 18.05 -20.61
C GLY A 59 -6.85 18.98 -19.54
N LEU A 60 -7.16 20.21 -19.94
CA LEU A 60 -7.85 21.19 -19.09
C LEU A 60 -9.35 20.90 -19.11
N PHE A 61 -9.92 20.59 -17.94
CA PHE A 61 -11.33 20.21 -17.82
C PHE A 61 -12.20 21.32 -17.23
N HIS A 62 -11.62 22.31 -16.55
CA HIS A 62 -12.38 23.36 -15.88
C HIS A 62 -11.66 24.71 -15.87
N VAL A 63 -12.42 25.80 -15.72
CA VAL A 63 -11.90 27.17 -15.62
C VAL A 63 -12.76 28.03 -14.69
N GLY A 64 -12.13 28.97 -13.97
CA GLY A 64 -12.82 29.97 -13.14
C GLY A 64 -12.19 31.36 -13.25
N ILE A 65 -12.93 32.38 -12.82
CA ILE A 65 -12.48 33.79 -12.79
C ILE A 65 -12.17 34.19 -11.35
N VAL A 66 -11.04 34.85 -11.13
CA VAL A 66 -10.67 35.41 -9.82
C VAL A 66 -11.47 36.69 -9.57
N ALA A 67 -12.12 36.80 -8.43
CA ALA A 67 -12.86 37.99 -8.01
C ALA A 67 -12.61 38.33 -6.54
N ARG A 68 -12.90 39.56 -6.11
CA ARG A 68 -12.88 39.93 -4.69
C ARG A 68 -14.30 39.95 -4.12
N ALA A 69 -14.60 39.02 -3.22
CA ALA A 69 -15.87 38.96 -2.52
C ALA A 69 -15.77 38.10 -1.26
N ASP A 70 -16.64 38.35 -0.28
CA ASP A 70 -16.83 37.42 0.82
C ASP A 70 -17.55 36.16 0.32
N ALA A 71 -16.77 35.16 -0.06
CA ALA A 71 -17.26 33.89 -0.58
C ALA A 71 -18.11 33.10 0.44
N ARG A 72 -17.89 33.32 1.74
CA ARG A 72 -18.56 32.56 2.82
C ARG A 72 -20.01 33.00 3.02
N ALA A 73 -20.35 34.24 2.67
CA ALA A 73 -21.70 34.78 2.82
C ALA A 73 -22.65 34.41 1.65
N ARG A 74 -22.12 33.88 0.53
CA ARG A 74 -22.90 33.64 -0.71
C ARG A 74 -22.93 32.18 -1.19
N CYS A 75 -22.12 31.30 -0.60
CA CYS A 75 -22.36 29.86 -0.66
C CYS A 75 -23.56 29.55 0.24
N GLY A 76 -24.63 28.94 -0.27
CA GLY A 76 -25.88 28.65 0.45
C GLY A 76 -25.75 27.64 1.63
N THR A 77 -24.82 27.85 2.56
CA THR A 77 -24.52 26.99 3.70
C THR A 77 -25.04 27.56 5.03
N GLY A 78 -26.15 28.31 5.04
CA GLY A 78 -27.01 28.49 6.22
C GLY A 78 -26.38 28.84 7.58
N ARG A 79 -25.16 29.39 7.65
CA ARG A 79 -24.49 29.82 8.88
C ARG A 79 -24.18 31.30 8.80
N GLU A 80 -24.85 32.09 9.63
CA GLU A 80 -24.55 33.50 9.83
C GLU A 80 -23.19 33.67 10.54
N VAL A 81 -22.30 34.50 9.96
CA VAL A 81 -21.10 35.01 10.62
C VAL A 81 -20.97 36.51 10.32
N ALA A 82 -20.51 37.27 11.32
CA ALA A 82 -20.47 38.73 11.33
C ALA A 82 -19.64 39.35 10.17
N PRO A 83 -20.01 40.55 9.69
CA PRO A 83 -19.33 41.23 8.59
C PRO A 83 -17.90 41.65 8.97
N ALA A 84 -17.01 41.67 7.96
CA ALA A 84 -15.64 42.17 8.10
C ALA A 84 -15.62 43.69 8.39
N ALA A 85 -14.58 44.14 9.10
CA ALA A 85 -14.38 45.55 9.48
C ALA A 85 -14.11 46.44 8.25
N GLU A 86 -14.52 47.71 8.33
CA GLU A 86 -14.66 48.66 7.21
C GLU A 86 -13.35 49.04 6.44
N ASP A 87 -12.17 48.54 6.82
CA ASP A 87 -10.87 48.90 6.23
C ASP A 87 -10.05 47.71 5.65
N GLU A 88 -10.58 46.48 5.58
CA GLU A 88 -9.89 45.35 4.92
C GLU A 88 -10.37 45.14 3.47
N GLU A 89 -9.43 45.10 2.49
CA GLU A 89 -9.73 44.65 1.12
C GLU A 89 -10.34 43.25 1.14
N ALA A 90 -11.50 43.08 0.47
CA ALA A 90 -12.15 41.78 0.38
C ALA A 90 -11.22 40.68 -0.19
N PRO A 91 -11.24 39.45 0.38
CA PRO A 91 -10.34 38.38 -0.01
C PRO A 91 -10.62 37.90 -1.45
N LEU A 92 -9.58 37.38 -2.11
CA LEU A 92 -9.73 36.73 -3.42
C LEU A 92 -10.51 35.42 -3.29
N CYS A 93 -11.46 35.24 -4.20
CA CYS A 93 -12.28 34.05 -4.41
C CYS A 93 -12.24 33.64 -5.89
N VAL A 94 -12.72 32.43 -6.18
CA VAL A 94 -12.90 31.92 -7.53
C VAL A 94 -14.39 31.82 -7.82
N VAL A 95 -14.83 32.47 -8.90
CA VAL A 95 -16.18 32.35 -9.43
C VAL A 95 -16.17 31.41 -10.62
N HIS A 96 -16.93 30.33 -10.53
CA HIS A 96 -16.96 29.27 -11.54
C HIS A 96 -18.30 28.54 -11.56
N ALA A 97 -18.59 27.86 -12.67
CA ALA A 97 -19.81 27.08 -12.83
C ALA A 97 -19.53 25.58 -12.70
N THR A 98 -20.01 24.95 -11.63
CA THR A 98 -19.91 23.50 -11.39
C THR A 98 -21.28 22.87 -11.59
N GLN A 99 -21.40 21.54 -11.51
CA GLN A 99 -22.71 20.85 -11.58
C GLN A 99 -23.70 21.27 -10.48
N LYS A 100 -23.25 22.01 -9.47
CA LYS A 100 -24.09 22.63 -8.43
C LYS A 100 -24.60 24.04 -8.79
N GLY A 101 -24.21 24.57 -9.95
CA GLY A 101 -24.48 25.93 -10.40
C GLY A 101 -23.24 26.84 -10.37
N VAL A 102 -23.47 28.15 -10.54
CA VAL A 102 -22.43 29.17 -10.44
C VAL A 102 -22.18 29.51 -8.98
N LEU A 103 -20.94 29.32 -8.53
CA LEU A 103 -20.53 29.50 -7.15
C LEU A 103 -19.38 30.50 -7.06
N ALA A 104 -19.35 31.26 -5.96
CA ALA A 104 -18.17 32.01 -5.53
C ALA A 104 -17.58 31.30 -4.31
N GLN A 105 -16.40 30.71 -4.47
CA GLN A 105 -15.74 29.89 -3.45
C GLN A 105 -14.38 30.46 -3.11
N SER A 106 -13.94 30.27 -1.88
CA SER A 106 -12.54 30.52 -1.54
C SER A 106 -11.62 29.64 -2.40
N MET A 107 -10.37 30.06 -2.58
CA MET A 107 -9.37 29.23 -3.27
C MET A 107 -9.25 27.83 -2.64
N GLN A 108 -9.38 27.76 -1.32
CA GLN A 108 -9.32 26.50 -0.57
C GLN A 108 -10.45 25.55 -0.95
N GLU A 109 -11.70 26.02 -0.87
CA GLU A 109 -12.90 25.24 -1.24
C GLU A 109 -12.86 24.81 -2.70
N THR A 110 -12.40 25.71 -3.59
CA THR A 110 -12.25 25.41 -5.02
C THR A 110 -11.28 24.26 -5.25
N LEU A 111 -10.12 24.25 -4.58
CA LEU A 111 -9.10 23.22 -4.74
C LEU A 111 -9.50 21.88 -4.12
N GLU A 112 -10.33 21.92 -3.08
CA GLU A 112 -10.94 20.73 -2.48
C GLU A 112 -12.03 20.13 -3.37
N GLU A 113 -12.84 20.98 -4.01
CA GLU A 113 -13.91 20.51 -4.89
C GLU A 113 -13.39 20.01 -6.23
N MET A 114 -12.38 20.67 -6.81
CA MET A 114 -11.85 20.33 -8.14
C MET A 114 -10.75 19.26 -8.09
N GLU A 115 -10.05 19.10 -6.96
CA GLU A 115 -8.92 18.17 -6.76
C GLU A 115 -7.88 18.09 -7.92
N PRO A 116 -7.48 19.19 -8.56
CA PRO A 116 -6.75 19.16 -9.84
C PRO A 116 -5.35 18.50 -9.75
N ASP A 117 -4.88 17.90 -10.85
CA ASP A 117 -3.49 17.41 -11.00
C ASP A 117 -2.54 18.53 -11.49
N GLU A 118 -3.10 19.58 -12.11
CA GLU A 118 -2.37 20.78 -12.50
C GLU A 118 -3.27 22.01 -12.38
N ILE A 119 -2.71 23.13 -11.92
CA ILE A 119 -3.41 24.41 -11.84
C ILE A 119 -2.59 25.45 -12.57
N GLN A 120 -3.21 26.14 -13.53
CA GLN A 120 -2.56 27.18 -14.32
C GLN A 120 -3.24 28.52 -14.06
N VAL A 121 -2.47 29.53 -13.66
CA VAL A 121 -2.93 30.91 -13.45
C VAL A 121 -2.58 31.74 -14.68
N TYR A 122 -3.60 32.31 -15.32
CA TYR A 122 -3.46 33.14 -16.50
C TYR A 122 -3.87 34.58 -16.21
N GLY A 123 -2.95 35.51 -16.46
CA GLY A 123 -3.27 36.92 -16.54
C GLY A 123 -4.00 37.23 -17.84
N VAL A 124 -5.08 37.99 -17.77
CA VAL A 124 -5.74 38.56 -18.97
C VAL A 124 -5.09 39.91 -19.29
N ASN A 125 -4.44 40.08 -20.44
CA ASN A 125 -3.75 41.31 -20.81
C ASN A 125 -4.72 42.33 -21.43
N VAL A 126 -5.60 42.86 -20.57
CA VAL A 126 -6.59 43.91 -20.88
C VAL A 126 -6.56 44.97 -19.79
N ASP A 127 -7.25 46.10 -19.99
CA ASP A 127 -7.30 47.15 -18.99
C ASP A 127 -7.93 46.67 -17.67
N LYS A 128 -7.49 47.26 -16.55
CA LYS A 128 -7.93 46.87 -15.20
C LYS A 128 -9.45 46.98 -15.02
N GLU A 129 -10.07 47.94 -15.70
CA GLU A 129 -11.50 48.17 -15.60
C GLU A 129 -12.30 47.07 -16.31
N ALA A 130 -11.82 46.57 -17.45
CA ALA A 130 -12.37 45.38 -18.11
C ALA A 130 -12.29 44.13 -17.22
N LYS A 131 -11.17 43.93 -16.52
CA LYS A 131 -11.01 42.83 -15.54
C LYS A 131 -12.02 42.92 -14.40
N ARG A 132 -12.18 44.13 -13.83
CA ARG A 132 -13.13 44.39 -12.74
C ARG A 132 -14.56 44.11 -13.18
N ARG A 133 -14.97 44.61 -14.36
CA ARG A 133 -16.30 44.33 -14.93
C ARG A 133 -16.54 42.84 -15.16
N ALA A 134 -15.52 42.10 -15.62
CA ALA A 134 -15.65 40.65 -15.81
C ALA A 134 -15.82 39.91 -14.48
N ALA A 135 -15.07 40.28 -13.44
CA ALA A 135 -15.24 39.74 -12.09
C ALA A 135 -16.62 40.07 -11.50
N GLU A 136 -17.09 41.32 -11.66
CA GLU A 136 -18.42 41.76 -11.23
C GLU A 136 -19.55 41.03 -11.96
N PHE A 137 -19.41 40.85 -13.27
CA PHE A 137 -20.34 40.06 -14.05
C PHE A 137 -20.41 38.64 -13.51
N ALA A 138 -19.28 37.95 -13.33
CA ALA A 138 -19.27 36.59 -12.82
C ALA A 138 -19.93 36.49 -11.44
N LEU A 139 -19.62 37.43 -10.53
CA LEU A 139 -20.25 37.51 -9.21
C LEU A 139 -21.77 37.72 -9.29
N SER A 140 -22.26 38.48 -10.28
CA SER A 140 -23.70 38.67 -10.49
C SER A 140 -24.43 37.40 -10.92
N LYS A 141 -23.70 36.39 -11.41
CA LYS A 141 -24.25 35.10 -11.85
C LYS A 141 -24.24 34.03 -10.77
N VAL A 142 -23.67 34.29 -9.59
CA VAL A 142 -23.71 33.34 -8.47
C VAL A 142 -25.15 32.97 -8.14
N GLY A 143 -25.43 31.66 -8.07
CA GLY A 143 -26.79 31.11 -7.91
C GLY A 143 -27.49 30.73 -9.21
N CYS A 144 -26.97 31.10 -10.38
CA CYS A 144 -27.44 30.56 -11.66
C CYS A 144 -27.18 29.06 -11.74
N THR A 145 -27.98 28.36 -12.52
CA THR A 145 -27.89 26.90 -12.68
C THR A 145 -26.67 26.49 -13.53
N TYR A 146 -26.35 25.20 -13.51
CA TYR A 146 -25.33 24.66 -14.39
C TYR A 146 -25.91 24.44 -15.79
N ASN A 147 -25.21 24.88 -16.83
CA ASN A 147 -25.63 24.61 -18.21
C ASN A 147 -25.37 23.14 -18.56
N ASP A 148 -26.35 22.30 -18.25
CA ASP A 148 -26.30 20.85 -18.38
C ASP A 148 -26.56 20.34 -19.81
N ILE A 149 -26.80 21.25 -20.75
CA ILE A 149 -26.96 20.96 -22.19
C ILE A 149 -25.96 21.71 -23.06
N PHE A 150 -25.05 22.47 -22.43
CA PHE A 150 -24.03 23.30 -23.07
C PHE A 150 -24.60 24.25 -24.13
N SER A 151 -25.85 24.73 -23.96
CA SER A 151 -26.51 25.63 -24.90
C SER A 151 -25.73 26.94 -25.05
N LYS A 152 -25.58 27.42 -26.29
CA LYS A 152 -24.92 28.70 -26.59
C LYS A 152 -25.66 29.92 -26.00
N GLU A 153 -26.96 29.80 -25.75
CA GLU A 153 -27.81 30.82 -25.14
C GLU A 153 -27.64 30.94 -23.62
N CYS A 154 -26.76 30.13 -23.01
CA CYS A 154 -26.54 30.09 -21.56
C CYS A 154 -27.83 29.76 -20.78
N ILE A 155 -28.49 28.67 -21.19
CA ILE A 155 -29.67 28.11 -20.53
C ILE A 155 -29.51 26.62 -20.22
N ASP A 156 -30.14 26.14 -19.16
CA ASP A 156 -30.20 24.71 -18.82
C ASP A 156 -31.31 23.98 -19.59
N SER A 157 -31.41 22.66 -19.42
CA SER A 157 -32.47 21.82 -19.98
C SER A 157 -33.90 22.22 -19.54
N ALA A 158 -34.04 22.99 -18.46
CA ALA A 158 -35.30 23.52 -17.95
C ALA A 158 -35.60 24.96 -18.43
N GLY A 159 -34.69 25.57 -19.20
CA GLY A 159 -34.83 26.94 -19.72
C GLY A 159 -34.46 28.05 -18.74
N ASN A 160 -33.82 27.73 -17.60
CA ASN A 160 -33.30 28.71 -16.66
C ASN A 160 -31.97 29.28 -17.15
N GLU A 161 -31.63 30.50 -16.72
CA GLU A 161 -30.29 31.04 -16.93
C GLU A 161 -29.24 30.12 -16.28
N ALA A 162 -28.25 29.73 -17.09
CA ALA A 162 -27.30 28.69 -16.73
C ALA A 162 -25.95 28.89 -17.39
N TYR A 163 -24.87 28.46 -16.73
CA TYR A 163 -23.52 28.60 -17.29
C TYR A 163 -22.74 27.29 -17.22
N TYR A 164 -21.99 27.01 -18.28
CA TYR A 164 -20.84 26.12 -18.23
C TYR A 164 -19.59 26.94 -17.88
N CYS A 165 -18.57 26.32 -17.29
CA CYS A 165 -17.42 27.03 -16.72
C CYS A 165 -16.70 27.91 -17.75
N SER A 166 -16.49 27.43 -18.98
CA SER A 166 -15.90 28.23 -20.05
C SER A 166 -16.85 29.28 -20.64
N GLN A 167 -18.16 29.06 -20.59
CA GLN A 167 -19.15 30.05 -21.05
C GLN A 167 -19.23 31.24 -20.11
N LEU A 168 -19.19 31.00 -18.79
CA LEU A 168 -19.13 32.06 -17.80
C LEU A 168 -17.95 33.00 -18.06
N VAL A 169 -16.79 32.45 -18.40
CA VAL A 169 -15.59 33.22 -18.76
C VAL A 169 -15.78 34.03 -20.05
N THR A 170 -16.30 33.40 -21.11
CA THR A 170 -16.49 34.10 -22.40
C THR A 170 -17.52 35.21 -22.30
N GLU A 171 -18.60 35.01 -21.55
CA GLU A 171 -19.64 36.04 -21.36
C GLU A 171 -19.16 37.17 -20.43
N ALA A 172 -18.40 36.86 -19.38
CA ALA A 172 -17.81 37.88 -18.50
C ALA A 172 -16.90 38.87 -19.23
N TYR A 173 -16.18 38.38 -20.24
CA TYR A 173 -15.27 39.16 -21.07
C TYR A 173 -15.87 39.55 -22.43
N LYS A 174 -17.19 39.44 -22.60
CA LYS A 174 -17.86 39.77 -23.87
C LYS A 174 -17.65 41.24 -24.22
N GLY A 175 -17.27 41.48 -25.48
CA GLY A 175 -16.93 42.84 -25.95
C GLY A 175 -15.55 43.34 -25.54
N VAL A 176 -14.80 42.56 -24.75
CA VAL A 176 -13.38 42.82 -24.44
C VAL A 176 -12.52 42.05 -25.45
N PRO A 177 -11.47 42.65 -26.06
CA PRO A 177 -10.66 42.02 -27.08
C PRO A 177 -9.67 40.98 -26.52
N VAL A 178 -10.17 39.99 -25.77
CA VAL A 178 -9.37 38.86 -25.24
C VAL A 178 -8.99 37.89 -26.36
N GLY A 179 -9.85 37.76 -27.38
CA GLY A 179 -9.60 36.91 -28.55
C GLY A 179 -9.78 35.41 -28.28
N PHE A 180 -10.80 35.02 -27.50
CA PHE A 180 -11.12 33.61 -27.29
C PHE A 180 -11.43 32.92 -28.63
N PRO A 181 -10.73 31.82 -28.98
CA PRO A 181 -10.95 31.14 -30.25
C PRO A 181 -12.36 30.53 -30.36
N PRO A 182 -12.96 30.52 -31.56
CA PRO A 182 -14.22 29.81 -31.76
C PRO A 182 -14.03 28.31 -31.53
N HIS A 183 -15.02 27.67 -30.91
CA HIS A 183 -15.03 26.24 -30.65
C HIS A 183 -16.33 25.60 -31.14
N LYS A 184 -16.20 24.46 -31.84
CA LYS A 184 -17.33 23.62 -32.22
C LYS A 184 -17.32 22.37 -31.36
N MET A 185 -18.47 22.06 -30.75
CA MET A 185 -18.57 20.94 -29.83
C MET A 185 -18.49 19.60 -30.58
N SER A 186 -17.66 18.67 -30.10
CA SER A 186 -17.34 17.43 -30.83
C SER A 186 -17.79 16.13 -30.14
N PHE A 187 -17.95 16.14 -28.80
CA PHE A 187 -18.49 15.06 -27.96
C PHE A 187 -18.01 13.62 -28.28
N GLY A 188 -16.84 13.43 -28.90
CA GLY A 188 -16.41 12.14 -29.45
C GLY A 188 -14.90 11.94 -29.49
N LYS A 189 -14.46 10.68 -29.63
CA LYS A 189 -13.04 10.29 -29.72
C LYS A 189 -12.63 10.19 -31.18
N VAL A 190 -11.66 11.01 -31.61
CA VAL A 190 -10.77 11.00 -32.82
C VAL A 190 -11.37 10.66 -34.21
N ASP A 191 -12.44 9.89 -34.28
CA ASP A 191 -13.03 9.29 -35.47
C ASP A 191 -14.40 9.94 -35.81
N GLY A 192 -14.80 10.98 -35.07
CA GLY A 192 -16.06 11.71 -35.25
C GLY A 192 -17.30 11.02 -34.66
N VAL A 193 -17.13 9.88 -33.98
CA VAL A 193 -18.22 9.15 -33.30
C VAL A 193 -18.42 9.70 -31.88
N VAL A 194 -19.65 10.12 -31.58
CA VAL A 194 -20.06 10.60 -30.24
C VAL A 194 -19.88 9.48 -29.21
N ASP A 195 -19.22 9.79 -28.09
CA ASP A 195 -19.00 8.84 -26.99
C ASP A 195 -20.35 8.38 -26.40
N GLU A 196 -20.47 7.10 -26.06
CA GLU A 196 -21.71 6.54 -25.48
C GLU A 196 -22.12 7.26 -24.19
N TYR A 197 -21.15 7.78 -23.43
CA TYR A 197 -21.43 8.62 -22.27
C TYR A 197 -22.32 9.81 -22.64
N TRP A 198 -21.95 10.57 -23.68
CA TRP A 198 -22.69 11.75 -24.11
C TRP A 198 -24.06 11.39 -24.69
N LYS A 199 -24.17 10.26 -25.39
CA LYS A 199 -25.48 9.78 -25.87
C LYS A 199 -26.44 9.48 -24.72
N ALA A 200 -25.96 8.85 -23.65
CA ALA A 200 -26.77 8.60 -22.46
C ALA A 200 -27.11 9.91 -21.73
N TYR A 201 -26.12 10.77 -21.53
CA TYR A 201 -26.25 12.06 -20.84
C TYR A 201 -27.33 12.97 -21.44
N TYR A 202 -27.36 13.11 -22.76
CA TYR A 202 -28.35 13.93 -23.46
C TYR A 202 -29.73 13.26 -23.58
N ARG A 203 -29.78 11.92 -23.61
CA ARG A 203 -31.04 11.17 -23.62
C ARG A 203 -31.84 11.40 -22.34
N GLU A 204 -31.18 11.44 -21.19
CA GLU A 204 -31.81 11.71 -19.89
C GLU A 204 -32.44 13.12 -19.81
N ARG A 205 -31.89 14.06 -20.58
CA ARG A 205 -32.33 15.47 -20.64
C ARG A 205 -33.33 15.75 -21.77
N ASN A 206 -33.73 14.70 -22.50
CA ASN A 206 -34.68 14.78 -23.60
C ASN A 206 -34.30 15.81 -24.68
N CYS A 207 -33.00 15.94 -24.97
CA CYS A 207 -32.46 16.85 -25.97
C CYS A 207 -31.41 16.14 -26.85
N PRO A 208 -31.21 16.56 -28.12
CA PRO A 208 -30.16 16.01 -28.97
C PRO A 208 -28.77 16.44 -28.50
N VAL A 209 -27.75 15.63 -28.81
CA VAL A 209 -26.35 16.02 -28.62
C VAL A 209 -26.03 17.17 -29.61
N PRO A 210 -25.59 18.36 -29.17
CA PRO A 210 -25.37 19.53 -30.02
C PRO A 210 -24.03 19.43 -30.75
N LEU A 211 -23.88 18.38 -31.56
CA LEU A 211 -22.65 18.09 -32.30
C LEU A 211 -22.43 19.14 -33.40
N GLY A 212 -21.27 19.78 -33.38
CA GLY A 212 -20.86 20.78 -34.37
C GLY A 212 -21.44 22.19 -34.12
N GLU A 213 -22.26 22.36 -33.08
CA GLU A 213 -22.75 23.67 -32.65
C GLU A 213 -21.64 24.50 -32.01
N GLU A 214 -21.85 25.82 -31.99
CA GLU A 214 -20.96 26.76 -31.32
C GLU A 214 -21.00 26.54 -29.81
N GLY A 215 -19.82 26.47 -29.20
CA GLY A 215 -19.69 26.33 -27.75
C GLY A 215 -18.36 26.88 -27.26
N SER A 216 -17.97 26.48 -26.06
CA SER A 216 -16.67 26.82 -25.49
C SER A 216 -16.09 25.62 -24.74
N HIS A 217 -14.76 25.58 -24.63
CA HIS A 217 -14.07 24.52 -23.88
C HIS A 217 -12.85 25.12 -23.17
N PRO A 218 -12.58 24.78 -21.90
CA PRO A 218 -11.42 25.31 -21.15
C PRO A 218 -10.10 25.15 -21.91
N GLY A 219 -9.86 23.95 -22.45
CA GLY A 219 -8.69 23.66 -23.29
C GLY A 219 -8.55 24.48 -24.57
N LYS A 220 -9.60 25.18 -25.04
CA LYS A 220 -9.55 26.11 -26.17
C LYS A 220 -9.43 27.57 -25.76
N LEU A 221 -10.03 27.97 -24.64
CA LEU A 221 -9.90 29.33 -24.13
C LEU A 221 -8.44 29.72 -23.85
N VAL A 222 -7.64 28.75 -23.38
CA VAL A 222 -6.22 28.95 -23.04
C VAL A 222 -5.36 29.39 -24.23
N GLU A 223 -5.83 29.18 -25.47
CA GLU A 223 -5.13 29.58 -26.70
C GLU A 223 -5.33 31.07 -27.05
N ALA A 224 -6.13 31.82 -26.28
CA ALA A 224 -6.42 33.22 -26.54
C ALA A 224 -5.18 34.12 -26.41
N ALA A 225 -4.97 35.00 -27.39
CA ALA A 225 -3.75 35.80 -27.52
C ALA A 225 -3.53 36.80 -26.37
N ALA A 226 -4.60 37.23 -25.70
CA ALA A 226 -4.50 38.12 -24.54
C ALA A 226 -4.22 37.37 -23.23
N LEU A 227 -4.12 36.04 -23.22
CA LEU A 227 -3.80 35.29 -22.01
C LEU A 227 -2.29 35.08 -21.86
N GLU A 228 -1.75 35.46 -20.70
CA GLU A 228 -0.36 35.24 -20.33
C GLU A 228 -0.29 34.31 -19.12
N MET A 229 0.38 33.15 -19.27
CA MET A 229 0.56 32.22 -18.15
C MET A 229 1.49 32.87 -17.12
N LYS A 230 0.97 33.11 -15.91
CA LYS A 230 1.75 33.63 -14.79
C LYS A 230 2.42 32.49 -14.01
N MET A 231 1.70 31.39 -13.83
CA MET A 231 2.16 30.25 -13.05
C MET A 231 1.50 28.95 -13.51
N SER A 232 2.24 27.84 -13.45
CA SER A 232 1.68 26.48 -13.46
C SER A 232 2.18 25.71 -12.24
N VAL A 233 1.26 25.08 -11.51
CA VAL A 233 1.55 24.20 -10.37
C VAL A 233 1.05 22.80 -10.66
N ARG A 234 1.95 21.82 -10.66
CA ARG A 234 1.56 20.40 -10.67
C ARG A 234 1.30 19.92 -9.25
N VAL A 235 0.16 19.28 -9.05
CA VAL A 235 -0.20 18.64 -7.79
C VAL A 235 0.21 17.17 -7.89
N THR A 236 1.31 16.81 -7.21
CA THR A 236 1.76 15.42 -7.12
C THR A 236 1.01 14.71 -5.99
N SER A 237 0.66 13.42 -6.14
CA SER A 237 0.09 12.67 -5.01
C SER A 237 1.09 12.62 -3.85
N LYS A 238 0.60 12.60 -2.61
CA LYS A 238 1.45 12.48 -1.41
C LYS A 238 2.37 11.26 -1.52
N LEU A 239 1.84 10.16 -2.05
CA LEU A 239 2.58 8.94 -2.35
C LEU A 239 3.76 9.19 -3.28
N ALA A 240 3.56 9.86 -4.42
CA ALA A 240 4.63 10.18 -5.35
C ALA A 240 5.71 11.07 -4.69
N SER A 241 5.31 12.03 -3.85
CA SER A 241 6.25 12.86 -3.09
C SER A 241 7.05 12.05 -2.07
N SER A 242 6.41 11.18 -1.29
CA SER A 242 7.07 10.33 -0.28
C SER A 242 8.03 9.32 -0.91
N LEU A 243 7.65 8.74 -2.05
CA LEU A 243 8.49 7.81 -2.81
C LEU A 243 9.70 8.50 -3.45
N ALA A 244 9.52 9.72 -3.96
CA ALA A 244 10.60 10.53 -4.52
C ALA A 244 11.55 11.08 -3.45
N ASN A 245 11.03 11.43 -2.26
CA ASN A 245 11.81 11.97 -1.15
C ASN A 245 11.61 11.12 0.13
N ARG A 246 12.23 9.94 0.13
CA ARG A 246 12.17 8.99 1.26
C ARG A 246 12.71 9.58 2.57
N ALA A 247 13.69 10.48 2.49
CA ALA A 247 14.22 11.18 3.65
C ALA A 247 13.13 11.98 4.39
N SER A 248 12.17 12.55 3.66
CA SER A 248 11.01 13.23 4.26
C SER A 248 10.02 12.25 4.90
N ALA A 249 9.75 11.11 4.25
CA ALA A 249 8.88 10.07 4.79
C ALA A 249 9.43 9.48 6.10
N LEU A 250 10.75 9.31 6.18
CA LEU A 250 11.47 8.83 7.37
C LEU A 250 11.34 9.77 8.59
N GLN A 251 10.99 11.05 8.41
CA GLN A 251 10.74 11.96 9.54
C GLN A 251 9.37 11.75 10.19
N ARG A 252 8.40 11.14 9.49
CA ARG A 252 7.02 10.94 9.96
C ARG A 252 6.56 9.52 9.69
N LEU A 253 7.12 8.61 10.48
CA LEU A 253 6.95 7.17 10.35
C LEU A 253 5.65 6.61 10.93
N HIS A 254 4.99 7.34 11.83
CA HIS A 254 3.67 6.95 12.33
C HIS A 254 2.57 7.34 11.34
N TRP A 255 1.51 6.55 11.28
CA TRP A 255 0.32 6.83 10.48
C TRP A 255 -0.93 6.60 11.31
N ILE A 256 -1.67 7.66 11.60
CA ILE A 256 -2.87 7.58 12.44
C ILE A 256 -3.96 8.42 11.78
N GLY A 257 -5.18 7.86 11.66
CA GLY A 257 -6.34 8.62 11.17
C GLY A 257 -6.19 9.12 9.73
N GLY A 258 -5.41 8.42 8.89
CA GLY A 258 -5.19 8.84 7.50
C GLY A 258 -4.15 9.95 7.33
N SER A 259 -3.22 10.12 8.28
CA SER A 259 -2.14 11.10 8.14
C SER A 259 -0.84 10.63 8.75
N ALA A 260 0.26 11.09 8.15
CA ALA A 260 1.60 10.97 8.70
C ALA A 260 1.72 11.84 9.94
N VAL A 261 2.07 11.26 11.08
CA VAL A 261 2.18 12.00 12.35
C VAL A 261 3.58 11.84 12.95
N GLU A 262 4.01 12.89 13.62
CA GLU A 262 5.17 12.86 14.51
C GLU A 262 4.64 12.71 15.93
N LEU A 263 5.21 11.78 16.69
CA LEU A 263 4.87 11.56 18.09
C LEU A 263 6.07 11.93 18.96
N GLN A 264 5.80 12.41 20.17
CA GLN A 264 6.80 12.76 21.17
C GLN A 264 6.52 12.05 22.50
N GLY A 265 7.51 12.01 23.39
CA GLY A 265 7.37 11.53 24.76
C GLY A 265 7.59 10.02 24.98
N GLY A 266 7.80 9.24 23.92
CA GLY A 266 8.30 7.86 24.02
C GLY A 266 9.81 7.78 23.84
N ALA A 267 10.38 6.61 24.13
CA ALA A 267 11.80 6.34 23.91
C ALA A 267 12.13 6.40 22.41
N GLU A 268 13.21 7.11 22.06
CA GLU A 268 13.69 7.22 20.69
C GLU A 268 14.57 6.03 20.29
N PHE A 269 14.48 5.63 19.02
CA PHE A 269 15.40 4.68 18.39
C PHE A 269 15.92 5.24 17.06
N ASP A 270 17.16 4.88 16.74
CA ASP A 270 17.78 5.19 15.45
C ASP A 270 17.26 4.23 14.38
N VAL A 271 16.84 4.78 13.24
CA VAL A 271 16.56 4.01 12.03
C VAL A 271 17.84 3.94 11.21
N LEU A 272 18.38 2.73 11.08
CA LEU A 272 19.67 2.48 10.42
C LEU A 272 19.45 1.99 8.98
N GLN A 273 20.37 2.34 8.11
CA GLN A 273 20.44 1.77 6.76
C GLN A 273 21.45 0.61 6.75
N PRO A 274 21.05 -0.66 6.58
CA PRO A 274 21.96 -1.80 6.75
C PRO A 274 23.15 -1.81 5.77
N ARG A 275 22.96 -1.27 4.57
CA ARG A 275 24.00 -1.23 3.53
C ARG A 275 25.17 -0.31 3.86
N SER A 276 24.98 0.72 4.68
CA SER A 276 26.01 1.73 5.00
C SER A 276 26.30 1.82 6.49
N GLY A 277 25.40 1.33 7.34
CA GLY A 277 25.43 1.50 8.79
C GLY A 277 25.04 2.91 9.26
N SER A 278 24.59 3.80 8.36
CA SER A 278 24.23 5.18 8.71
C SER A 278 22.87 5.27 9.38
N VAL A 279 22.73 6.16 10.35
CA VAL A 279 21.44 6.60 10.89
C VAL A 279 20.75 7.50 9.86
N VAL A 280 19.58 7.10 9.36
CA VAL A 280 18.81 7.86 8.36
C VAL A 280 17.64 8.64 8.96
N ALA A 281 17.18 8.25 10.15
CA ALA A 281 16.20 8.99 10.94
C ALA A 281 16.26 8.59 12.42
N ARG A 282 15.58 9.38 13.25
CA ARG A 282 15.24 9.03 14.63
C ARG A 282 13.74 9.01 14.77
N CYS A 283 13.22 7.98 15.45
CA CYS A 283 11.80 7.82 15.66
C CYS A 283 11.50 7.64 17.15
N ALA A 284 10.59 8.45 17.68
CA ALA A 284 10.04 8.20 19.00
C ALA A 284 9.06 7.03 18.94
N SER A 285 9.22 6.07 19.85
CA SER A 285 8.24 5.00 20.06
C SER A 285 6.89 5.59 20.48
N ALA A 286 5.80 5.04 19.97
CA ALA A 286 4.47 5.40 20.45
C ALA A 286 4.32 4.92 21.89
N THR A 287 4.02 5.84 22.80
CA THR A 287 3.70 5.53 24.19
C THR A 287 2.44 4.67 24.28
N ARG A 288 2.18 4.06 25.45
CA ARG A 288 0.93 3.33 25.69
C ARG A 288 -0.33 4.16 25.40
N ALA A 289 -0.33 5.44 25.79
CA ALA A 289 -1.46 6.34 25.55
C ALA A 289 -1.67 6.65 24.06
N GLN A 290 -0.59 6.93 23.32
CA GLN A 290 -0.67 7.17 21.88
C GLN A 290 -1.06 5.91 21.11
N THR A 291 -0.58 4.74 21.54
CA THR A 291 -0.99 3.44 20.99
C THR A 291 -2.48 3.21 21.22
N ALA A 292 -3.00 3.52 22.42
CA ALA A 292 -4.43 3.43 22.72
C ALA A 292 -5.26 4.35 21.82
N ALA A 293 -4.82 5.60 21.60
CA ALA A 293 -5.50 6.54 20.70
C ALA A 293 -5.55 6.06 19.23
N ALA A 294 -4.48 5.42 18.74
CA ALA A 294 -4.48 4.80 17.41
C ALA A 294 -5.47 3.63 17.32
N ILE A 295 -5.62 2.85 18.40
CA ILE A 295 -6.59 1.75 18.48
C ILE A 295 -8.03 2.28 18.54
N GLU A 296 -8.28 3.35 19.29
CA GLU A 296 -9.58 4.02 19.32
C GLU A 296 -9.96 4.57 17.94
N THR A 297 -9.01 5.20 17.25
CA THR A 297 -9.19 5.66 15.86
C THR A 297 -9.59 4.50 14.94
N ALA A 298 -8.92 3.35 15.08
CA ALA A 298 -9.25 2.15 14.30
C ALA A 298 -10.64 1.60 14.64
N ARG A 299 -10.99 1.57 15.93
CA ARG A 299 -12.29 1.10 16.41
C ARG A 299 -13.43 1.96 15.88
N ASP A 300 -13.25 3.27 15.87
CA ASP A 300 -14.29 4.21 15.48
C ASP A 300 -14.50 4.20 13.94
N ALA A 301 -13.45 3.93 13.15
CA ALA A 301 -13.52 3.84 11.69
C ALA A 301 -14.00 2.46 11.16
N GLN A 302 -13.82 1.39 11.95
CA GLN A 302 -14.09 0.03 11.51
C GLN A 302 -15.55 -0.26 11.09
N PRO A 303 -16.59 0.26 11.78
CA PRO A 303 -17.98 0.00 11.42
C PRO A 303 -18.32 0.43 9.99
N GLU A 304 -17.90 1.63 9.56
CA GLU A 304 -18.13 2.11 8.18
C GLU A 304 -17.50 1.15 7.16
N TRP A 305 -16.29 0.66 7.44
CA TRP A 305 -15.60 -0.28 6.55
C TRP A 305 -16.27 -1.66 6.48
N ALA A 306 -16.79 -2.15 7.61
CA ALA A 306 -17.52 -3.41 7.68
C ALA A 306 -18.85 -3.37 6.92
N GLU A 307 -19.53 -2.22 6.92
CA GLU A 307 -20.81 -2.02 6.23
C GLU A 307 -20.67 -2.00 4.70
N ARG A 308 -19.48 -1.66 4.18
CA ARG A 308 -19.23 -1.73 2.73
C ARG A 308 -19.47 -3.14 2.20
N THR A 309 -19.95 -3.24 0.96
CA THR A 309 -20.11 -4.54 0.31
C THR A 309 -18.74 -5.18 0.05
N TRP A 310 -18.71 -6.51 -0.13
CA TRP A 310 -17.49 -7.22 -0.52
C TRP A 310 -16.85 -6.64 -1.79
N LEU A 311 -17.69 -6.25 -2.77
CA LEU A 311 -17.21 -5.66 -4.03
C LEU A 311 -16.57 -4.29 -3.80
N ALA A 312 -17.19 -3.42 -3.00
CA ALA A 312 -16.62 -2.10 -2.67
C ALA A 312 -15.30 -2.22 -1.90
N ARG A 313 -15.19 -3.21 -0.99
CA ARG A 313 -13.90 -3.50 -0.34
C ARG A 313 -12.87 -4.01 -1.35
N GLY A 314 -13.28 -4.92 -2.23
CA GLY A 314 -12.42 -5.47 -3.28
C GLY A 314 -11.92 -4.42 -4.28
N GLU A 315 -12.69 -3.38 -4.59
CA GLU A 315 -12.26 -2.26 -5.43
C GLU A 315 -11.06 -1.52 -4.83
N VAL A 316 -11.09 -1.21 -3.52
CA VAL A 316 -9.98 -0.58 -2.80
C VAL A 316 -8.74 -1.48 -2.81
N LEU A 317 -8.89 -2.78 -2.53
CA LEU A 317 -7.76 -3.72 -2.52
C LEU A 317 -7.16 -3.89 -3.92
N ARG A 318 -7.99 -3.97 -4.97
CA ARG A 318 -7.52 -4.05 -6.36
C ARG A 318 -6.79 -2.77 -6.77
N LYS A 319 -7.31 -1.60 -6.37
CA LYS A 319 -6.62 -0.32 -6.61
C LYS A 319 -5.29 -0.23 -5.86
N THR A 320 -5.23 -0.77 -4.65
CA THR A 320 -3.98 -0.89 -3.87
C THR A 320 -2.95 -1.74 -4.62
N ALA A 321 -3.35 -2.92 -5.12
CA ALA A 321 -2.48 -3.77 -5.94
C ALA A 321 -1.98 -3.06 -7.19
N GLN A 322 -2.87 -2.34 -7.89
CA GLN A 322 -2.49 -1.52 -9.05
C GLN A 322 -1.43 -0.47 -8.68
N LEU A 323 -1.64 0.30 -7.61
CA LEU A 323 -0.71 1.34 -7.17
C LEU A 323 0.64 0.77 -6.73
N ILE A 324 0.67 -0.41 -6.07
CA ILE A 324 1.93 -1.09 -5.74
C ILE A 324 2.71 -1.42 -7.02
N ARG A 325 2.04 -1.91 -8.09
CA ARG A 325 2.70 -2.20 -9.37
C ARG A 325 3.20 -0.94 -10.07
N GLU A 326 2.39 0.13 -10.07
CA GLU A 326 2.77 1.43 -10.65
C GLU A 326 4.01 2.02 -9.96
N HIS A 327 4.19 1.72 -8.67
CA HIS A 327 5.29 2.20 -7.83
C HIS A 327 6.29 1.10 -7.45
N LEU A 328 6.40 0.03 -8.23
CA LEU A 328 7.21 -1.14 -7.88
C LEU A 328 8.68 -0.79 -7.64
N GLU A 329 9.31 -0.07 -8.57
CA GLU A 329 10.74 0.29 -8.46
C GLU A 329 11.06 1.14 -7.21
N PRO A 330 10.36 2.28 -6.94
CA PRO A 330 10.67 3.06 -5.75
C PRO A 330 10.33 2.33 -4.44
N LEU A 331 9.32 1.45 -4.42
CA LEU A 331 9.03 0.58 -3.26
C LEU A 331 10.13 -0.47 -3.05
N ALA A 332 10.64 -1.09 -4.12
CA ALA A 332 11.72 -2.06 -4.04
C ALA A 332 13.02 -1.40 -3.54
N ALA A 333 13.32 -0.19 -4.01
CA ALA A 333 14.43 0.60 -3.50
C ALA A 333 14.26 0.93 -2.01
N ALA A 334 13.05 1.31 -1.57
CA ALA A 334 12.77 1.56 -0.16
C ALA A 334 12.96 0.30 0.70
N GLU A 335 12.45 -0.86 0.27
CA GLU A 335 12.61 -2.13 1.00
C GLU A 335 14.10 -2.54 1.06
N CYS A 336 14.83 -2.36 -0.04
CA CYS A 336 16.27 -2.62 -0.13
C CYS A 336 17.08 -1.75 0.83
N GLU A 337 16.74 -0.46 0.96
CA GLU A 337 17.42 0.47 1.84
C GLU A 337 17.10 0.20 3.33
N ASP A 338 15.87 -0.19 3.63
CA ASP A 338 15.38 -0.41 4.99
C ASP A 338 15.80 -1.79 5.55
N ASN A 339 15.90 -2.81 4.69
CA ASN A 339 16.20 -4.19 5.10
C ASN A 339 17.58 -4.72 4.66
N GLY A 340 18.16 -4.18 3.59
CA GLY A 340 19.47 -4.59 3.08
C GLY A 340 19.46 -5.78 2.10
N LYS A 341 18.30 -6.33 1.72
CA LYS A 341 18.19 -7.36 0.68
C LYS A 341 18.51 -6.81 -0.72
N PRO A 342 19.07 -7.63 -1.65
CA PRO A 342 19.31 -7.22 -3.02
C PRO A 342 18.05 -6.72 -3.74
N ILE A 343 18.22 -5.72 -4.61
CA ILE A 343 17.12 -5.06 -5.32
C ILE A 343 16.28 -6.04 -6.15
N TYR A 344 16.89 -7.08 -6.73
CA TYR A 344 16.15 -8.09 -7.50
C TYR A 344 15.16 -8.87 -6.61
N GLU A 345 15.52 -9.18 -5.36
CA GLU A 345 14.63 -9.83 -4.39
C GLU A 345 13.55 -8.86 -3.91
N ALA A 346 13.92 -7.61 -3.63
CA ALA A 346 12.96 -6.58 -3.23
C ALA A 346 11.86 -6.35 -4.30
N ARG A 347 12.21 -6.42 -5.60
CA ARG A 347 11.20 -6.36 -6.67
C ARG A 347 10.23 -7.53 -6.64
N MET A 348 10.75 -8.75 -6.41
CA MET A 348 9.90 -9.94 -6.28
C MET A 348 8.98 -9.83 -5.06
N ASP A 349 9.50 -9.34 -3.93
CA ASP A 349 8.73 -9.13 -2.71
C ASP A 349 7.60 -8.12 -2.92
N VAL A 350 7.89 -6.96 -3.53
CA VAL A 350 6.90 -5.93 -3.83
C VAL A 350 5.84 -6.44 -4.82
N ALA A 351 6.25 -7.19 -5.85
CA ALA A 351 5.32 -7.82 -6.78
C ALA A 351 4.37 -8.80 -6.07
N SER A 352 4.92 -9.64 -5.17
CA SER A 352 4.13 -10.56 -4.35
C SER A 352 3.14 -9.82 -3.43
N CYS A 353 3.49 -8.63 -2.93
CA CYS A 353 2.56 -7.80 -2.17
C CYS A 353 1.36 -7.37 -3.02
N ALA A 354 1.60 -6.92 -4.26
CA ALA A 354 0.51 -6.57 -5.19
C ALA A 354 -0.40 -7.77 -5.48
N GLU A 355 0.18 -8.96 -5.73
CA GLU A 355 -0.58 -10.19 -5.93
C GLU A 355 -1.42 -10.58 -4.71
N THR A 356 -0.90 -10.36 -3.50
CA THR A 356 -1.62 -10.60 -2.25
C THR A 356 -2.89 -9.74 -2.17
N PHE A 357 -2.77 -8.43 -2.44
CA PHE A 357 -3.92 -7.53 -2.43
C PHE A 357 -4.94 -7.89 -3.52
N ASP A 358 -4.49 -8.25 -4.72
CA ASP A 358 -5.38 -8.67 -5.82
C ASP A 358 -6.11 -9.98 -5.51
N PHE A 359 -5.42 -10.96 -4.91
CA PHE A 359 -6.04 -12.21 -4.51
C PHE A 359 -7.20 -11.94 -3.54
N TYR A 360 -6.95 -11.20 -2.46
CA TYR A 360 -7.99 -10.88 -1.47
C TYR A 360 -9.07 -9.93 -1.99
N ALA A 361 -8.76 -9.09 -2.99
CA ALA A 361 -9.77 -8.32 -3.71
C ALA A 361 -10.78 -9.20 -4.45
N GLY A 362 -10.34 -10.36 -4.95
CA GLY A 362 -11.17 -11.32 -5.69
C GLY A 362 -11.91 -12.31 -4.80
N VAL A 363 -11.30 -12.75 -3.69
CA VAL A 363 -11.85 -13.84 -2.87
C VAL A 363 -12.73 -13.40 -1.71
N GLY A 364 -12.87 -12.09 -1.43
CA GLY A 364 -13.71 -11.61 -0.34
C GLY A 364 -15.16 -12.15 -0.37
N ALA A 365 -15.74 -12.32 -1.56
CA ALA A 365 -17.09 -12.87 -1.72
C ALA A 365 -17.21 -14.37 -1.35
N SER A 366 -16.09 -15.09 -1.20
CA SER A 366 -16.09 -16.47 -0.69
C SER A 366 -16.41 -16.57 0.80
N LEU A 367 -16.46 -15.44 1.53
CA LEU A 367 -16.90 -15.33 2.92
C LEU A 367 -18.42 -15.52 3.06
N ALA A 368 -18.89 -16.71 2.72
CA ALA A 368 -20.25 -17.14 2.90
C ALA A 368 -20.44 -17.88 4.23
N GLY A 369 -21.67 -17.83 4.74
CA GLY A 369 -22.14 -18.78 5.74
C GLY A 369 -22.80 -20.00 5.10
N ALA A 370 -23.45 -20.80 5.91
CA ALA A 370 -24.16 -22.01 5.50
C ALA A 370 -25.61 -21.98 6.01
N HIS A 371 -26.50 -22.70 5.33
CA HIS A 371 -27.89 -22.90 5.73
C HIS A 371 -28.08 -24.34 6.23
N TYR A 372 -28.79 -24.50 7.34
CA TYR A 372 -29.01 -25.75 8.04
C TYR A 372 -30.52 -25.96 8.27
N PRO A 373 -31.19 -26.83 7.48
CA PRO A 373 -32.56 -27.21 7.80
C PRO A 373 -32.58 -28.04 9.09
N LEU A 374 -33.46 -27.69 10.03
CA LEU A 374 -33.62 -28.43 11.28
C LEU A 374 -34.88 -29.29 11.24
N ASP A 375 -36.01 -28.69 10.90
CA ASP A 375 -37.28 -29.37 10.61
C ASP A 375 -38.17 -28.52 9.68
N SER A 376 -39.48 -28.79 9.65
CA SER A 376 -40.45 -28.11 8.76
C SER A 376 -40.68 -26.63 9.05
N SER A 377 -40.45 -26.16 10.28
CA SER A 377 -40.66 -24.75 10.67
C SER A 377 -39.41 -24.08 11.24
N ARG A 378 -38.32 -24.83 11.44
CA ARG A 378 -37.07 -24.32 11.97
C ARG A 378 -35.90 -24.53 11.03
N PHE A 379 -35.09 -23.49 10.90
CA PHE A 379 -33.80 -23.55 10.22
C PHE A 379 -32.78 -22.70 10.96
N ALA A 380 -31.51 -22.97 10.72
CA ALA A 380 -30.42 -22.09 11.13
C ALA A 380 -29.62 -21.65 9.91
N TYR A 381 -29.02 -20.49 9.99
CA TYR A 381 -28.00 -20.08 9.04
C TYR A 381 -26.83 -19.43 9.78
N THR A 382 -25.65 -19.49 9.16
CA THR A 382 -24.48 -18.78 9.67
C THR A 382 -24.18 -17.54 8.84
N ARG A 383 -23.54 -16.56 9.47
CA ARG A 383 -22.94 -15.38 8.81
C ARG A 383 -21.48 -15.31 9.20
N ARG A 384 -20.60 -15.02 8.25
CA ARG A 384 -19.21 -14.62 8.54
C ARG A 384 -19.17 -13.11 8.74
N GLU A 385 -18.72 -12.69 9.91
CA GLU A 385 -18.61 -11.29 10.29
C GLU A 385 -17.13 -10.95 10.57
N PRO A 386 -16.66 -9.72 10.31
CA PRO A 386 -15.34 -9.29 10.75
C PRO A 386 -15.20 -9.44 12.27
N ILE A 387 -13.97 -9.66 12.72
CA ILE A 387 -13.62 -9.76 14.14
C ILE A 387 -13.58 -8.37 14.81
N GLY A 388 -13.32 -7.30 14.05
CA GLY A 388 -13.29 -5.92 14.55
C GLY A 388 -11.94 -5.25 14.30
N VAL A 389 -11.25 -4.82 15.35
CA VAL A 389 -9.90 -4.23 15.25
C VAL A 389 -8.84 -5.31 15.47
N VAL A 390 -7.88 -5.42 14.55
CA VAL A 390 -6.80 -6.39 14.60
C VAL A 390 -5.47 -5.71 14.86
N GLY A 391 -4.75 -6.17 15.89
CA GLY A 391 -3.39 -5.77 16.18
C GLY A 391 -2.41 -6.65 15.44
N CYS A 392 -1.63 -6.08 14.53
CA CYS A 392 -0.67 -6.80 13.72
C CYS A 392 0.75 -6.38 14.10
N VAL A 393 1.63 -7.34 14.34
CA VAL A 393 3.03 -7.09 14.67
C VAL A 393 3.91 -7.80 13.64
N GLY A 394 4.71 -7.01 12.93
CA GLY A 394 5.53 -7.44 11.81
C GLY A 394 6.95 -7.83 12.19
N ALA A 395 7.56 -8.68 11.35
CA ALA A 395 8.98 -8.99 11.40
C ALA A 395 9.78 -8.05 10.49
N TRP A 396 11.11 -8.11 10.59
CA TRP A 396 12.00 -7.20 9.88
C TRP A 396 12.55 -7.73 8.57
N ASN A 397 12.42 -9.02 8.29
CA ASN A 397 13.07 -9.67 7.15
C ASN A 397 12.32 -9.49 5.82
N TYR A 398 11.00 -9.41 5.86
CA TYR A 398 10.15 -9.02 4.72
C TYR A 398 9.12 -7.97 5.17
N PRO A 399 9.56 -6.72 5.43
CA PRO A 399 8.72 -5.70 6.07
C PRO A 399 7.39 -5.42 5.35
N LEU A 400 7.42 -5.22 4.04
CA LEU A 400 6.22 -4.93 3.25
C LEU A 400 5.36 -6.18 3.04
N GLN A 401 5.99 -7.33 2.80
CA GLN A 401 5.28 -8.60 2.55
C GLN A 401 4.52 -9.07 3.79
N THR A 402 5.18 -9.13 4.95
CA THR A 402 4.53 -9.51 6.21
C THR A 402 3.42 -8.53 6.59
N CYS A 403 3.58 -7.24 6.26
CA CYS A 403 2.52 -6.26 6.40
C CYS A 403 1.32 -6.58 5.48
N SER A 404 1.59 -6.89 4.21
CA SER A 404 0.57 -7.19 3.19
C SER A 404 -0.19 -8.47 3.52
N TRP A 405 0.49 -9.54 3.94
CA TRP A 405 -0.12 -10.83 4.30
C TRP A 405 -1.05 -10.73 5.50
N LYS A 406 -0.85 -9.76 6.38
CA LYS A 406 -1.74 -9.49 7.51
C LYS A 406 -2.86 -8.53 7.14
N THR A 407 -2.52 -7.48 6.40
CA THR A 407 -3.42 -6.36 6.13
C THR A 407 -4.46 -6.70 5.06
N ALA A 408 -4.05 -7.33 3.96
CA ALA A 408 -4.96 -7.67 2.87
C ALA A 408 -6.13 -8.58 3.30
N PRO A 409 -5.94 -9.72 4.00
CA PRO A 409 -7.06 -10.53 4.47
C PRO A 409 -7.89 -9.83 5.55
N ALA A 410 -7.26 -9.06 6.44
CA ALA A 410 -7.97 -8.29 7.47
C ALA A 410 -8.95 -7.30 6.85
N LEU A 411 -8.46 -6.49 5.91
CA LEU A 411 -9.26 -5.49 5.20
C LEU A 411 -10.33 -6.16 4.34
N ALA A 412 -10.01 -7.23 3.62
CA ALA A 412 -10.97 -7.97 2.81
C ALA A 412 -12.15 -8.47 3.66
N ALA A 413 -11.87 -9.01 4.84
CA ALA A 413 -12.86 -9.46 5.82
C ALA A 413 -13.69 -8.34 6.48
N GLY A 414 -13.31 -7.06 6.30
CA GLY A 414 -14.00 -5.90 6.88
C GLY A 414 -13.45 -5.43 8.24
N ASN A 415 -12.24 -5.81 8.61
CA ASN A 415 -11.59 -5.39 9.85
C ASN A 415 -10.83 -4.07 9.69
N ALA A 416 -10.58 -3.39 10.80
CA ALA A 416 -9.56 -2.35 10.88
C ALA A 416 -8.24 -2.93 11.41
N VAL A 417 -7.11 -2.32 11.08
CA VAL A 417 -5.76 -2.79 11.39
C VAL A 417 -4.96 -1.72 12.10
N VAL A 418 -4.31 -2.10 13.19
CA VAL A 418 -3.22 -1.34 13.81
C VAL A 418 -1.95 -2.16 13.67
N TYR A 419 -1.06 -1.72 12.79
CA TYR A 419 0.19 -2.40 12.46
C TYR A 419 1.36 -1.80 13.24
N LYS A 420 2.16 -2.65 13.89
CA LYS A 420 3.43 -2.29 14.50
C LYS A 420 4.58 -3.00 13.76
N PRO A 421 5.32 -2.31 12.87
CA PRO A 421 6.48 -2.90 12.22
C PRO A 421 7.62 -3.13 13.22
N SER A 422 8.67 -3.80 12.78
CA SER A 422 9.93 -3.82 13.52
C SER A 422 10.59 -2.43 13.48
N PRO A 423 11.19 -1.94 14.59
CA PRO A 423 11.92 -0.68 14.59
C PRO A 423 13.15 -0.68 13.65
N LEU A 424 13.63 -1.87 13.24
CA LEU A 424 14.77 -2.00 12.33
C LEU A 424 14.45 -1.61 10.88
N CYS A 425 13.17 -1.61 10.49
CA CYS A 425 12.73 -1.36 9.12
C CYS A 425 11.28 -0.82 9.10
N PRO A 426 11.09 0.44 9.53
CA PRO A 426 9.76 1.00 9.75
C PRO A 426 9.10 1.56 8.48
N LEU A 427 9.83 1.75 7.38
CA LEU A 427 9.45 2.67 6.29
C LEU A 427 8.33 2.12 5.40
N THR A 428 8.44 0.90 4.91
CA THR A 428 7.55 0.43 3.83
C THR A 428 6.12 0.15 4.30
N SER A 429 5.93 -0.24 5.57
CA SER A 429 4.60 -0.33 6.19
C SER A 429 3.87 1.02 6.26
N ARG A 430 4.64 2.10 6.40
CA ARG A 430 4.16 3.49 6.40
C ARG A 430 3.86 3.97 4.98
N LEU A 431 4.63 3.57 3.97
CA LEU A 431 4.33 3.84 2.56
C LEU A 431 3.06 3.12 2.10
N LEU A 432 2.85 1.87 2.53
CA LEU A 432 1.60 1.14 2.26
C LEU A 432 0.36 1.89 2.78
N ALA A 433 0.49 2.65 3.88
CA ALA A 433 -0.60 3.47 4.42
C ALA A 433 -1.05 4.57 3.43
N GLU A 434 -0.11 5.20 2.74
CA GLU A 434 -0.41 6.20 1.70
C GLU A 434 -1.04 5.55 0.47
N ILE A 435 -0.55 4.38 0.07
CA ILE A 435 -1.11 3.60 -1.03
C ILE A 435 -2.57 3.23 -0.74
N LEU A 436 -2.85 2.71 0.46
CA LEU A 436 -4.21 2.34 0.89
C LEU A 436 -5.15 3.56 0.93
N GLN A 437 -4.66 4.70 1.43
CA GLN A 437 -5.44 5.94 1.42
C GLN A 437 -5.72 6.40 -0.02
N GLU A 438 -4.72 6.41 -0.90
CA GLU A 438 -4.90 6.78 -2.31
C GLU A 438 -5.82 5.81 -3.06
N ALA A 439 -5.87 4.55 -2.62
CA ALA A 439 -6.82 3.55 -3.11
C ALA A 439 -8.27 3.75 -2.60
N GLY A 440 -8.53 4.69 -1.69
CA GLY A 440 -9.85 4.99 -1.16
C GLY A 440 -10.22 4.27 0.14
N LEU A 441 -9.23 3.74 0.87
CA LEU A 441 -9.47 3.20 2.22
C LEU A 441 -9.89 4.34 3.18
N PRO A 442 -10.96 4.17 3.99
CA PRO A 442 -11.37 5.20 4.94
C PRO A 442 -10.27 5.53 5.95
N ASN A 443 -10.22 6.81 6.35
CA ASN A 443 -9.28 7.27 7.36
C ASN A 443 -9.49 6.51 8.67
N GLY A 444 -8.39 6.06 9.26
CA GLY A 444 -8.40 5.32 10.52
C GLY A 444 -8.61 3.81 10.37
N VAL A 445 -8.99 3.27 9.21
CA VAL A 445 -9.14 1.81 9.05
C VAL A 445 -7.78 1.10 9.08
N TYR A 446 -6.72 1.73 8.58
CA TYR A 446 -5.34 1.25 8.70
C TYR A 446 -4.48 2.30 9.41
N ASN A 447 -3.81 1.88 10.48
CA ASN A 447 -2.91 2.73 11.27
C ASN A 447 -1.57 2.01 11.47
N VAL A 448 -0.49 2.79 11.53
CA VAL A 448 0.88 2.32 11.81
C VAL A 448 1.41 3.04 13.04
N VAL A 449 1.81 2.27 14.05
CA VAL A 449 2.47 2.78 15.24
C VAL A 449 3.88 2.21 15.34
N GLN A 450 4.86 3.09 15.42
CA GLN A 450 6.27 2.72 15.55
C GLN A 450 6.64 2.53 17.01
N GLY A 451 7.62 1.67 17.28
CA GLY A 451 8.20 1.54 18.61
C GLY A 451 8.63 0.12 18.96
N GLU A 452 9.27 0.01 20.12
CA GLU A 452 9.85 -1.24 20.60
C GLU A 452 8.84 -2.12 21.37
N GLY A 453 9.32 -2.89 22.34
CA GLY A 453 8.54 -3.87 23.10
C GLY A 453 7.37 -3.26 23.87
N GLU A 454 7.51 -2.05 24.42
CA GLU A 454 6.44 -1.39 25.19
C GLU A 454 5.24 -1.04 24.29
N THR A 455 5.48 -0.49 23.11
CA THR A 455 4.43 -0.22 22.11
C THR A 455 3.74 -1.53 21.69
N GLY A 456 4.52 -2.60 21.50
CA GLY A 456 3.97 -3.94 21.22
C GLY A 456 3.09 -4.48 22.36
N ALA A 457 3.52 -4.32 23.61
CA ALA A 457 2.74 -4.73 24.78
C ALA A 457 1.45 -3.92 24.88
N ALA A 458 1.52 -2.60 24.71
CA ALA A 458 0.34 -1.72 24.71
C ALA A 458 -0.69 -2.14 23.66
N LEU A 459 -0.24 -2.51 22.46
CA LEU A 459 -1.11 -3.01 21.39
C LEU A 459 -1.77 -4.34 21.77
N VAL A 460 -0.99 -5.34 22.16
CA VAL A 460 -1.47 -6.71 22.43
C VAL A 460 -2.37 -6.78 23.67
N GLU A 461 -2.06 -6.00 24.70
CA GLU A 461 -2.80 -5.99 25.96
C GLU A 461 -4.13 -5.23 25.88
N SER A 462 -4.27 -4.28 24.93
CA SER A 462 -5.45 -3.42 24.82
C SER A 462 -6.74 -4.24 24.73
N PRO A 463 -7.77 -3.95 25.55
CA PRO A 463 -9.05 -4.65 25.47
C PRO A 463 -9.85 -4.33 24.19
N LEU A 464 -9.47 -3.28 23.46
CA LEU A 464 -10.10 -2.85 22.22
C LEU A 464 -9.57 -3.58 20.98
N ILE A 465 -8.52 -4.39 21.13
CA ILE A 465 -8.04 -5.27 20.07
C ILE A 465 -8.79 -6.61 20.16
N ASN A 466 -9.44 -7.00 19.08
CA ASN A 466 -10.23 -8.22 19.02
C ASN A 466 -9.40 -9.46 18.62
N LYS A 467 -8.27 -9.25 17.93
CA LYS A 467 -7.35 -10.31 17.50
C LYS A 467 -5.93 -9.79 17.41
N VAL A 468 -4.95 -10.67 17.64
CA VAL A 468 -3.54 -10.40 17.35
C VAL A 468 -3.01 -11.30 16.24
N SER A 469 -2.21 -10.75 15.33
CA SER A 469 -1.39 -11.51 14.37
C SER A 469 0.07 -11.12 14.54
N PHE A 470 0.94 -12.09 14.82
CA PHE A 470 2.36 -11.85 15.08
C PHE A 470 3.24 -12.73 14.21
N THR A 471 4.27 -12.13 13.62
CA THR A 471 5.38 -12.85 12.99
C THR A 471 6.67 -12.49 13.71
N GLY A 472 7.46 -13.50 14.12
CA GLY A 472 8.74 -13.27 14.78
C GLY A 472 9.26 -14.47 15.57
N SER A 473 10.01 -14.20 16.65
CA SER A 473 10.68 -15.27 17.40
C SER A 473 9.75 -16.03 18.35
N ILE A 474 10.07 -17.31 18.59
CA ILE A 474 9.32 -18.19 19.49
C ILE A 474 9.16 -17.59 20.91
N PRO A 475 10.23 -17.06 21.57
CA PRO A 475 10.08 -16.49 22.91
C PRO A 475 9.12 -15.30 22.95
N THR A 476 9.12 -14.43 21.93
CA THR A 476 8.19 -13.30 21.85
C THR A 476 6.77 -13.76 21.54
N GLY A 477 6.59 -14.73 20.65
CA GLY A 477 5.29 -15.33 20.37
C GLY A 477 4.62 -15.92 21.62
N LYS A 478 5.39 -16.63 22.47
CA LYS A 478 4.92 -17.14 23.76
C LYS A 478 4.42 -16.02 24.68
N ARG A 479 5.17 -14.91 24.79
CA ARG A 479 4.77 -13.74 25.60
C ARG A 479 3.50 -13.08 25.07
N ILE A 480 3.37 -12.94 23.75
CA ILE A 480 2.17 -12.38 23.11
C ILE A 480 0.94 -13.25 23.38
N MET A 481 1.08 -14.57 23.23
CA MET A 481 -0.01 -15.52 23.51
C MET A 481 -0.44 -15.44 24.98
N GLN A 482 0.51 -15.37 25.92
CA GLN A 482 0.23 -15.19 27.35
C GLN A 482 -0.52 -13.89 27.62
N ALA A 483 -0.10 -12.77 27.02
CA ALA A 483 -0.76 -11.48 27.18
C ALA A 483 -2.20 -11.48 26.61
N CYS A 484 -2.40 -12.09 25.44
CA CYS A 484 -3.72 -12.26 24.82
C CYS A 484 -4.69 -13.03 25.71
N ALA A 485 -4.23 -14.13 26.31
CA ALA A 485 -5.02 -14.96 27.20
C ALA A 485 -5.31 -14.27 28.54
N ALA A 486 -4.31 -13.64 29.15
CA ALA A 486 -4.41 -13.06 30.49
C ALA A 486 -5.34 -11.84 30.56
N ARG A 487 -5.47 -11.06 29.47
CA ARG A 487 -6.20 -9.79 29.49
C ARG A 487 -7.59 -9.84 28.83
N SER A 488 -7.78 -10.57 27.72
CA SER A 488 -9.06 -10.48 26.97
C SER A 488 -9.43 -11.70 26.10
N ILE A 489 -8.89 -12.90 26.39
CA ILE A 489 -9.12 -14.14 25.59
C ILE A 489 -9.14 -13.86 24.08
N LYS A 490 -8.08 -13.21 23.59
CA LYS A 490 -8.00 -12.81 22.18
C LYS A 490 -7.51 -13.97 21.33
N PRO A 491 -8.15 -14.28 20.19
CA PRO A 491 -7.56 -15.14 19.18
C PRO A 491 -6.20 -14.58 18.73
N VAL A 492 -5.21 -15.45 18.57
CA VAL A 492 -3.88 -15.08 18.09
C VAL A 492 -3.49 -15.97 16.91
N THR A 493 -2.86 -15.40 15.90
CA THR A 493 -2.13 -16.15 14.86
C THR A 493 -0.65 -15.91 15.07
N LEU A 494 0.13 -16.98 15.12
CA LEU A 494 1.56 -16.94 15.37
C LEU A 494 2.30 -17.60 14.20
N GLU A 495 3.12 -16.81 13.51
CA GLU A 495 4.07 -17.29 12.51
C GLU A 495 5.48 -17.14 13.08
N LEU A 496 6.08 -18.26 13.48
CA LEU A 496 7.33 -18.29 14.21
C LEU A 496 8.43 -19.01 13.43
N GLY A 497 9.67 -18.86 13.89
CA GLY A 497 10.85 -19.44 13.26
C GLY A 497 10.83 -20.97 13.08
N GLY A 498 11.83 -21.47 12.36
CA GLY A 498 11.93 -22.88 12.00
C GLY A 498 13.36 -23.43 12.03
N LYS A 499 13.45 -24.76 12.09
CA LYS A 499 14.67 -25.52 11.81
C LYS A 499 14.42 -26.54 10.71
N SER A 500 13.92 -26.03 9.58
CA SER A 500 13.47 -26.80 8.43
C SER A 500 14.60 -27.66 7.84
N ALA A 501 14.22 -28.76 7.21
CA ALA A 501 15.14 -29.69 6.57
C ALA A 501 14.84 -29.85 5.08
N LEU A 502 15.90 -30.04 4.28
CA LEU A 502 15.84 -30.36 2.87
C LEU A 502 16.48 -31.72 2.64
N ILE A 503 15.69 -32.73 2.27
CA ILE A 503 16.16 -34.09 1.98
C ILE A 503 16.50 -34.19 0.49
N ILE A 504 17.72 -34.59 0.17
CA ILE A 504 18.20 -34.80 -1.19
C ILE A 504 18.54 -36.28 -1.35
N LEU A 505 17.69 -37.01 -2.09
CA LEU A 505 17.84 -38.46 -2.31
C LEU A 505 18.88 -38.76 -3.39
N GLU A 506 19.30 -40.02 -3.45
CA GLU A 506 20.35 -40.53 -4.36
C GLU A 506 20.05 -40.34 -5.85
N ASP A 507 18.78 -40.23 -6.22
CA ASP A 507 18.31 -40.07 -7.60
C ASP A 507 18.03 -38.60 -7.98
N ALA A 508 18.25 -37.66 -7.05
CA ALA A 508 18.07 -36.24 -7.28
C ALA A 508 19.00 -35.74 -8.39
N ASP A 509 18.52 -34.77 -9.17
CA ASP A 509 19.39 -34.01 -10.05
C ASP A 509 20.28 -33.08 -9.22
N VAL A 510 21.60 -33.26 -9.30
CA VAL A 510 22.55 -32.57 -8.41
C VAL A 510 22.51 -31.05 -8.63
N ASP A 511 22.47 -30.58 -9.88
CA ASP A 511 22.43 -29.14 -10.18
C ASP A 511 21.14 -28.50 -9.64
N SER A 512 19.99 -29.15 -9.86
CA SER A 512 18.70 -28.67 -9.34
C SER A 512 18.66 -28.69 -7.82
N ALA A 513 19.19 -29.74 -7.19
CA ALA A 513 19.24 -29.86 -5.74
C ALA A 513 20.18 -28.81 -5.11
N VAL A 514 21.32 -28.49 -5.75
CA VAL A 514 22.20 -27.39 -5.34
C VAL A 514 21.48 -26.06 -5.44
N ALA A 515 20.80 -25.78 -6.55
CA ALA A 515 20.03 -24.56 -6.71
C ALA A 515 18.93 -24.43 -5.63
N GLY A 516 18.19 -25.50 -5.38
CA GLY A 516 17.18 -25.56 -4.31
C GLY A 516 17.79 -25.32 -2.93
N ALA A 517 18.94 -25.93 -2.62
CA ALA A 517 19.62 -25.74 -1.34
C ALA A 517 20.12 -24.29 -1.15
N MET A 518 20.61 -23.65 -2.21
CA MET A 518 21.02 -22.24 -2.18
C MET A 518 19.81 -21.31 -1.98
N ILE A 519 18.71 -21.51 -2.70
CA ILE A 519 17.46 -20.76 -2.51
C ILE A 519 16.94 -20.94 -1.08
N ALA A 520 17.02 -22.15 -0.55
CA ALA A 520 16.57 -22.50 0.79
C ALA A 520 17.44 -21.96 1.93
N ASN A 521 18.56 -21.27 1.65
CA ASN A 521 19.52 -20.87 2.69
C ASN A 521 20.12 -19.47 2.51
N PHE A 522 20.28 -18.99 1.28
CA PHE A 522 21.05 -17.77 1.00
C PHE A 522 20.20 -16.59 0.51
N PHE A 523 18.96 -16.83 0.09
CA PHE A 523 17.98 -15.77 -0.22
C PHE A 523 17.79 -14.85 0.99
N SER A 524 17.68 -13.54 0.74
CA SER A 524 17.51 -12.49 1.75
C SER A 524 18.54 -12.57 2.90
N GLN A 525 19.80 -12.85 2.55
CA GLN A 525 20.93 -13.09 3.48
C GLN A 525 20.66 -14.22 4.49
N GLY A 526 19.84 -15.20 4.10
CA GLY A 526 19.43 -16.34 4.92
C GLY A 526 18.48 -15.98 6.07
N GLN A 527 17.93 -14.77 6.06
CA GLN A 527 17.02 -14.24 7.07
C GLN A 527 15.56 -14.61 6.71
N VAL A 528 15.29 -15.90 6.49
CA VAL A 528 13.97 -16.39 6.05
C VAL A 528 13.53 -17.52 6.98
N CYS A 529 12.31 -17.44 7.50
CA CYS A 529 11.78 -18.40 8.47
C CYS A 529 11.69 -19.83 7.92
N SER A 530 11.35 -19.99 6.64
CA SER A 530 11.20 -21.30 5.99
C SER A 530 12.51 -21.97 5.60
N ASN A 531 13.66 -21.29 5.72
CA ASN A 531 14.95 -21.79 5.23
C ASN A 531 15.31 -23.18 5.78
N ALA A 532 15.67 -24.10 4.87
CA ALA A 532 16.13 -25.43 5.22
C ALA A 532 17.62 -25.43 5.58
N SER A 533 17.92 -24.93 6.78
CA SER A 533 19.30 -24.92 7.28
C SER A 533 19.89 -26.31 7.49
N LYS A 534 19.07 -27.36 7.67
CA LYS A 534 19.52 -28.76 7.64
C LYS A 534 19.38 -29.34 6.22
N VAL A 535 20.44 -29.33 5.43
CA VAL A 535 20.47 -29.96 4.10
C VAL A 535 20.96 -31.40 4.24
N LEU A 536 20.03 -32.34 4.24
CA LEU A 536 20.27 -33.76 4.39
C LEU A 536 20.56 -34.37 3.01
N VAL A 537 21.76 -34.90 2.79
CA VAL A 537 22.18 -35.37 1.46
C VAL A 537 22.50 -36.86 1.50
N HIS A 538 21.97 -37.64 0.56
CA HIS A 538 22.27 -39.06 0.50
C HIS A 538 23.78 -39.29 0.26
N ARG A 539 24.37 -40.22 0.99
CA ARG A 539 25.84 -40.42 1.02
C ARG A 539 26.45 -40.71 -0.34
N SER A 540 25.72 -41.34 -1.25
CA SER A 540 26.22 -41.66 -2.60
C SER A 540 26.48 -40.43 -3.48
N ILE A 541 25.88 -39.27 -3.17
CA ILE A 541 26.00 -38.04 -3.99
C ILE A 541 26.57 -36.85 -3.21
N VAL A 542 26.86 -37.00 -1.90
CA VAL A 542 27.28 -35.87 -1.04
C VAL A 542 28.53 -35.18 -1.54
N ASP A 543 29.53 -35.92 -2.04
CA ASP A 543 30.78 -35.33 -2.54
C ASP A 543 30.53 -34.47 -3.79
N ALA A 544 29.78 -35.00 -4.76
CA ALA A 544 29.43 -34.29 -5.98
C ALA A 544 28.57 -33.05 -5.68
N PHE A 545 27.57 -33.20 -4.81
CA PHE A 545 26.72 -32.10 -4.35
C PHE A 545 27.55 -31.00 -3.66
N THR A 546 28.40 -31.37 -2.72
CA THR A 546 29.19 -30.43 -1.92
C THR A 546 30.18 -29.66 -2.79
N ALA A 547 30.90 -30.34 -3.69
CA ALA A 547 31.81 -29.69 -4.62
C ALA A 547 31.09 -28.64 -5.48
N ARG A 548 29.91 -29.00 -6.01
CA ARG A 548 29.10 -28.11 -6.84
C ARG A 548 28.50 -26.95 -6.05
N LEU A 549 28.05 -27.18 -4.83
CA LEU A 549 27.53 -26.16 -3.93
C LEU A 549 28.60 -25.11 -3.58
N VAL A 550 29.82 -25.54 -3.26
CA VAL A 550 30.94 -24.62 -2.98
C VAL A 550 31.29 -23.79 -4.23
N GLU A 551 31.39 -24.43 -5.40
CA GLU A 551 31.64 -23.72 -6.66
C GLU A 551 30.61 -22.60 -6.89
N LYS A 552 29.31 -22.92 -6.81
CA LYS A 552 28.23 -21.95 -7.04
C LYS A 552 28.17 -20.85 -6.00
N THR A 553 28.37 -21.19 -4.73
CA THR A 553 28.36 -20.20 -3.64
C THR A 553 29.53 -19.24 -3.75
N SER A 554 30.72 -19.73 -4.13
CA SER A 554 31.92 -18.90 -4.31
C SER A 554 31.81 -17.87 -5.44
N ALA A 555 30.90 -18.09 -6.39
CA ALA A 555 30.63 -17.16 -7.49
C ALA A 555 29.63 -16.06 -7.13
N MET A 556 29.00 -16.10 -5.94
CA MET A 556 28.04 -15.08 -5.52
C MET A 556 28.73 -13.76 -5.15
N LYS A 557 28.21 -12.65 -5.66
CA LYS A 557 28.67 -11.31 -5.29
C LYS A 557 27.98 -10.83 -4.02
N VAL A 558 28.76 -10.66 -2.95
CA VAL A 558 28.35 -9.89 -1.76
C VAL A 558 28.65 -8.41 -2.05
N GLY A 559 27.67 -7.51 -1.89
CA GLY A 559 27.86 -6.13 -2.31
C GLY A 559 26.71 -5.20 -1.96
N ASP A 560 26.76 -4.00 -2.54
CA ASP A 560 25.70 -3.01 -2.41
C ASP A 560 24.34 -3.62 -2.83
N PRO A 561 23.34 -3.66 -1.94
CA PRO A 561 22.04 -4.23 -2.25
C PRO A 561 21.33 -3.58 -3.46
N LEU A 562 21.63 -2.31 -3.77
CA LEU A 562 21.06 -1.60 -4.92
C LEU A 562 21.77 -1.90 -6.26
N ASP A 563 22.90 -2.60 -6.25
CA ASP A 563 23.60 -3.03 -7.47
C ASP A 563 22.94 -4.31 -8.02
N GLU A 564 22.48 -4.27 -9.27
CA GLU A 564 21.80 -5.39 -9.97
C GLU A 564 22.62 -6.70 -10.01
N SER A 565 23.95 -6.59 -9.92
CA SER A 565 24.84 -7.74 -9.92
C SER A 565 25.01 -8.39 -8.55
N THR A 566 24.59 -7.74 -7.47
CA THR A 566 24.66 -8.26 -6.10
C THR A 566 23.71 -9.44 -5.91
N LYS A 567 24.20 -10.49 -5.26
CA LYS A 567 23.44 -11.69 -4.90
C LYS A 567 23.28 -11.90 -3.40
N VAL A 568 24.07 -11.21 -2.59
CA VAL A 568 23.98 -11.21 -1.13
C VAL A 568 24.14 -9.78 -0.64
N GLY A 569 23.11 -9.26 0.03
CA GLY A 569 23.12 -7.91 0.57
C GLY A 569 23.69 -7.82 1.99
N ALA A 570 23.27 -6.79 2.73
CA ALA A 570 23.65 -6.59 4.12
C ALA A 570 22.67 -7.30 5.08
N ALA A 571 23.17 -7.87 6.18
CA ALA A 571 22.31 -8.33 7.27
C ALA A 571 21.57 -7.13 7.90
N ILE A 572 20.40 -7.35 8.51
CA ILE A 572 19.54 -6.26 8.99
C ILE A 572 20.21 -5.32 10.00
N SER A 573 21.11 -5.84 10.84
CA SER A 573 21.78 -5.06 11.87
C SER A 573 23.18 -5.59 12.17
N LYS A 574 24.00 -4.76 12.82
CA LYS A 574 25.34 -5.14 13.29
C LYS A 574 25.28 -6.29 14.30
N GLU A 575 24.32 -6.23 15.22
CA GLU A 575 24.09 -7.23 16.26
C GLU A 575 23.68 -8.57 15.65
N HIS A 576 22.80 -8.54 14.64
CA HIS A 576 22.38 -9.75 13.94
C HIS A 576 23.52 -10.36 13.12
N LYS A 577 24.32 -9.55 12.42
CA LYS A 577 25.56 -10.01 11.75
C LYS A 577 26.49 -10.71 12.74
N ALA A 578 26.74 -10.09 13.89
CA ALA A 578 27.62 -10.63 14.93
C ALA A 578 27.08 -11.94 15.52
N LYS A 579 25.75 -12.04 15.73
CA LYS A 579 25.08 -13.28 16.15
C LYS A 579 25.33 -14.41 15.15
N VAL A 580 25.10 -14.16 13.85
CA VAL A 580 25.31 -15.18 12.81
C VAL A 580 26.77 -15.62 12.75
N LYS A 581 27.72 -14.67 12.82
CA LYS A 581 29.15 -14.98 12.87
C LYS A 581 29.52 -15.84 14.08
N ALA A 582 28.95 -15.55 15.26
CA ALA A 582 29.18 -16.33 16.47
C ALA A 582 28.68 -17.79 16.35
N TYR A 583 27.57 -18.04 15.66
CA TYR A 583 27.13 -19.42 15.37
C TYR A 583 28.10 -20.17 14.46
N ILE A 584 28.65 -19.50 13.44
CA ILE A 584 29.64 -20.10 12.54
C ILE A 584 30.91 -20.47 13.31
N ASP A 585 31.44 -19.53 14.10
CA ASP A 585 32.65 -19.74 14.89
C ASP A 585 32.44 -20.81 15.98
N GLY A 586 31.28 -20.79 16.63
CA GLY A 586 30.87 -21.78 17.61
C GLY A 586 30.78 -23.19 17.01
N ALA A 587 30.18 -23.34 15.83
CA ALA A 587 30.11 -24.62 15.15
C ALA A 587 31.50 -25.19 14.84
N VAL A 588 32.43 -24.35 14.37
CA VAL A 588 33.81 -24.76 14.12
C VAL A 588 34.50 -25.19 15.42
N ALA A 589 34.27 -24.46 16.52
CA ALA A 589 34.78 -24.84 17.84
C ALA A 589 34.17 -26.16 18.37
N GLU A 590 32.91 -26.46 18.03
CA GLU A 590 32.24 -27.73 18.35
C GLU A 590 32.68 -28.90 17.43
N GLY A 591 33.54 -28.63 16.44
CA GLY A 591 34.14 -29.63 15.56
C GLY A 591 33.50 -29.74 14.17
N ALA A 592 32.63 -28.82 13.78
CA ALA A 592 32.18 -28.71 12.39
C ALA A 592 33.32 -28.24 11.49
N ARG A 593 33.27 -28.62 10.22
CA ARG A 593 34.22 -28.15 9.21
C ARG A 593 33.59 -27.06 8.35
N LEU A 594 34.25 -25.90 8.28
CA LEU A 594 33.89 -24.81 7.38
C LEU A 594 34.43 -25.09 5.97
N LEU A 595 33.53 -25.30 5.01
CA LEU A 595 33.88 -25.56 3.62
C LEU A 595 34.03 -24.27 2.80
N HIS A 596 33.23 -23.24 3.12
CA HIS A 596 33.26 -21.96 2.43
C HIS A 596 32.66 -20.84 3.30
N GLY A 597 33.12 -19.61 3.09
CA GLY A 597 32.49 -18.37 3.54
C GLY A 597 32.58 -18.06 5.02
N GLY A 598 31.55 -17.40 5.56
CA GLY A 598 31.49 -16.98 6.97
C GLY A 598 32.43 -15.84 7.34
N ARG A 599 33.04 -15.16 6.35
CA ARG A 599 33.91 -14.01 6.56
C ARG A 599 33.13 -12.71 6.47
N GLU A 600 33.53 -11.72 7.26
CA GLU A 600 33.02 -10.36 7.09
C GLU A 600 33.57 -9.74 5.80
N VAL A 601 32.73 -8.97 5.10
CA VAL A 601 33.08 -8.33 3.83
C VAL A 601 33.05 -6.82 3.99
N THR A 602 34.07 -6.15 3.46
CA THR A 602 34.07 -4.69 3.34
C THR A 602 33.70 -4.31 1.91
N VAL A 603 32.62 -3.57 1.73
CA VAL A 603 32.18 -3.06 0.43
C VAL A 603 32.68 -1.63 0.27
N ALA A 604 33.40 -1.35 -0.84
CA ALA A 604 33.98 -0.03 -1.09
C ALA A 604 32.90 1.07 -1.16
N GLY A 605 33.11 2.17 -0.44
CA GLY A 605 32.15 3.27 -0.30
C GLY A 605 30.98 2.99 0.64
N LEU A 606 30.93 1.80 1.24
CA LEU A 606 29.90 1.31 2.15
C LEU A 606 30.52 0.52 3.32
N GLU A 607 31.69 0.95 3.80
CA GLU A 607 32.51 0.22 4.77
C GLU A 607 31.82 0.02 6.13
N GLY A 608 30.81 0.85 6.44
CA GLY A 608 30.00 0.73 7.65
C GLY A 608 28.86 -0.30 7.57
N GLY A 609 28.61 -0.89 6.40
CA GLY A 609 27.51 -1.83 6.19
C GLY A 609 27.71 -3.22 6.82
N PHE A 610 26.63 -3.98 6.93
CA PHE A 610 26.60 -5.22 7.72
C PHE A 610 26.73 -6.49 6.85
N TYR A 611 27.83 -6.60 6.10
CA TYR A 611 28.02 -7.69 5.13
C TYR A 611 28.73 -8.92 5.71
N LEU A 612 28.24 -10.10 5.35
CA LEU A 612 28.80 -11.41 5.74
C LEU A 612 28.67 -12.40 4.57
N GLU A 613 29.74 -13.15 4.28
CA GLU A 613 29.70 -14.20 3.25
C GLU A 613 28.80 -15.38 3.67
N PRO A 614 28.04 -15.98 2.74
CA PRO A 614 27.33 -17.23 3.00
C PRO A 614 28.26 -18.34 3.46
N ALA A 615 27.93 -19.02 4.56
CA ALA A 615 28.75 -20.09 5.13
C ALA A 615 28.19 -21.47 4.79
N ILE A 616 29.08 -22.41 4.47
CA ILE A 616 28.75 -23.84 4.31
C ILE A 616 29.53 -24.63 5.35
N LEU A 617 28.80 -25.33 6.22
CA LEU A 617 29.36 -26.18 7.26
C LEU A 617 29.04 -27.65 6.98
N THR A 618 30.00 -28.53 7.22
CA THR A 618 29.85 -30.00 7.20
C THR A 618 30.36 -30.61 8.51
N ASP A 619 30.32 -31.93 8.60
CA ASP A 619 30.72 -32.70 9.80
C ASP A 619 29.84 -32.35 11.01
N ILE A 620 28.57 -32.06 10.73
CA ILE A 620 27.57 -31.67 11.72
C ILE A 620 27.08 -32.89 12.49
N ARG A 621 27.14 -32.80 13.82
CA ARG A 621 26.59 -33.79 14.73
C ARG A 621 25.29 -33.29 15.34
N GLU A 622 24.41 -34.21 15.72
CA GLU A 622 23.09 -33.91 16.29
C GLU A 622 23.17 -33.18 17.65
N ASP A 623 24.29 -33.29 18.36
CA ASP A 623 24.52 -32.62 19.64
C ASP A 623 24.89 -31.13 19.50
N MET A 624 25.37 -30.70 18.31
CA MET A 624 25.84 -29.34 18.06
C MET A 624 24.73 -28.29 18.17
N THR A 625 25.10 -27.09 18.60
CA THR A 625 24.18 -25.96 18.77
C THR A 625 23.51 -25.60 17.44
N VAL A 626 24.31 -25.51 16.37
CA VAL A 626 23.81 -25.17 15.02
C VAL A 626 22.86 -26.21 14.45
N TYR A 627 22.88 -27.46 14.91
CA TYR A 627 21.93 -28.49 14.46
C TYR A 627 20.52 -28.23 15.03
N LYS A 628 20.43 -27.71 16.25
CA LYS A 628 19.17 -27.54 17.00
C LYS A 628 18.56 -26.15 16.84
N GLU A 629 19.40 -25.12 16.80
CA GLU A 629 18.94 -23.73 16.90
C GLU A 629 18.76 -23.05 15.53
N GLU A 630 17.82 -22.10 15.48
CA GLU A 630 17.62 -21.20 14.35
C GLU A 630 18.69 -20.08 14.36
N ILE A 631 19.58 -20.11 13.36
CA ILE A 631 20.64 -19.11 13.19
C ILE A 631 20.08 -17.81 12.59
N PHE A 632 19.19 -17.96 11.61
CA PHE A 632 18.53 -16.88 10.86
C PHE A 632 19.50 -15.99 10.05
N GLY A 633 20.48 -16.61 9.40
CA GLY A 633 21.40 -15.97 8.45
C GLY A 633 21.90 -16.99 7.42
N SER A 634 22.67 -16.54 6.42
CA SER A 634 23.19 -17.37 5.31
C SER A 634 24.17 -18.45 5.78
N VAL A 635 23.68 -19.50 6.46
CA VAL A 635 24.46 -20.61 6.98
C VAL A 635 23.77 -21.93 6.65
N LEU A 636 24.40 -22.71 5.77
CA LEU A 636 23.90 -23.99 5.27
C LEU A 636 24.66 -25.14 5.93
N LEU A 637 23.94 -26.11 6.49
CA LEU A 637 24.50 -27.32 7.09
C LEU A 637 24.35 -28.50 6.14
N VAL A 638 25.45 -29.10 5.68
CA VAL A 638 25.45 -30.34 4.89
C VAL A 638 25.56 -31.52 5.85
N ILE A 639 24.54 -32.38 5.86
CA ILE A 639 24.47 -33.51 6.79
C ILE A 639 24.19 -34.80 6.00
N PRO A 640 25.18 -35.70 5.87
CA PRO A 640 25.00 -36.89 5.07
C PRO A 640 24.17 -37.98 5.78
N PHE A 641 23.29 -38.66 5.05
CA PHE A 641 22.50 -39.80 5.54
C PHE A 641 22.62 -41.02 4.62
N ASP A 642 22.21 -42.18 5.13
CA ASP A 642 22.43 -43.49 4.48
C ASP A 642 21.12 -44.15 4.02
N ASP A 643 19.99 -43.89 4.69
CA ASP A 643 18.67 -44.41 4.34
C ASP A 643 17.56 -43.38 4.60
N GLU A 644 16.41 -43.56 3.94
CA GLU A 644 15.27 -42.63 3.98
C GLU A 644 14.66 -42.49 5.38
N GLU A 645 14.62 -43.56 6.18
CA GLU A 645 14.06 -43.50 7.52
C GLU A 645 14.95 -42.66 8.44
N LYS A 646 16.27 -42.75 8.30
CA LYS A 646 17.21 -41.88 9.00
C LYS A 646 17.04 -40.42 8.58
N ALA A 647 16.95 -40.13 7.29
CA ALA A 647 16.70 -38.77 6.80
C ALA A 647 15.41 -38.18 7.38
N LEU A 648 14.33 -38.97 7.41
CA LEU A 648 13.06 -38.54 7.97
C LEU A 648 13.14 -38.27 9.48
N ARG A 649 13.81 -39.16 10.24
CA ARG A 649 14.04 -38.94 11.68
C ARG A 649 14.78 -37.63 11.92
N MET A 650 15.88 -37.39 11.21
CA MET A 650 16.69 -36.17 11.34
C MET A 650 15.93 -34.92 10.90
N ALA A 651 15.09 -35.01 9.87
CA ALA A 651 14.26 -33.91 9.41
C ALA A 651 13.23 -33.50 10.48
N ASN A 652 12.55 -34.48 11.08
CA ASN A 652 11.55 -34.28 12.13
C ASN A 652 12.13 -34.10 13.54
N ASP A 653 13.45 -34.21 13.71
CA ASP A 653 14.14 -34.01 14.99
C ASP A 653 14.26 -32.51 15.33
N THR A 654 13.12 -31.94 15.70
CA THR A 654 12.94 -30.57 16.19
C THR A 654 11.52 -30.38 16.74
N ASP A 655 11.34 -29.48 17.71
CA ASP A 655 10.00 -29.07 18.17
C ASP A 655 9.31 -28.06 17.23
N MET A 656 10.02 -27.58 16.21
CA MET A 656 9.54 -26.66 15.18
C MET A 656 8.90 -27.43 14.01
N GLY A 657 8.19 -26.73 13.12
CA GLY A 657 7.47 -27.38 12.03
C GLY A 657 6.98 -26.42 10.97
N LEU A 658 7.81 -25.47 10.55
CA LEU A 658 7.40 -24.47 9.57
C LEU A 658 7.44 -25.01 8.13
N ALA A 659 8.61 -25.47 7.69
CA ALA A 659 8.80 -25.96 6.34
C ALA A 659 9.68 -27.23 6.29
N ALA A 660 9.61 -27.93 5.17
CA ALA A 660 10.53 -29.00 4.80
C ALA A 660 10.60 -29.13 3.27
N GLY A 661 11.58 -29.87 2.75
CA GLY A 661 11.65 -30.14 1.32
C GLY A 661 12.27 -31.48 0.97
N VAL A 662 12.00 -31.95 -0.24
CA VAL A 662 12.48 -33.21 -0.79
C VAL A 662 12.89 -33.03 -2.25
N PHE A 663 14.10 -33.46 -2.61
CA PHE A 663 14.56 -33.59 -3.99
C PHE A 663 14.74 -35.07 -4.34
N THR A 664 14.00 -35.54 -5.36
CA THR A 664 14.04 -36.91 -5.88
C THR A 664 13.33 -36.96 -7.23
N LYS A 665 13.75 -37.87 -8.12
CA LYS A 665 13.04 -38.17 -9.37
C LYS A 665 11.91 -39.19 -9.17
N ASN A 666 11.89 -39.86 -8.02
CA ASN A 666 10.88 -40.86 -7.68
C ASN A 666 9.64 -40.22 -7.04
N LEU A 667 8.56 -40.15 -7.82
CA LEU A 667 7.28 -39.59 -7.38
C LEU A 667 6.69 -40.30 -6.14
N SER A 668 6.82 -41.63 -6.04
CA SER A 668 6.31 -42.36 -4.87
C SER A 668 7.08 -42.01 -3.60
N LYS A 669 8.41 -41.87 -3.68
CA LYS A 669 9.24 -41.46 -2.54
C LYS A 669 8.90 -40.03 -2.13
N ALA A 670 8.80 -39.12 -3.10
CA ALA A 670 8.43 -37.72 -2.86
C ALA A 670 7.13 -37.59 -2.07
N HIS A 671 6.04 -38.22 -2.52
CA HIS A 671 4.75 -38.13 -1.83
C HIS A 671 4.76 -38.80 -0.45
N LYS A 672 5.42 -39.95 -0.29
CA LYS A 672 5.50 -40.66 1.00
C LYS A 672 6.30 -39.87 2.03
N LEU A 673 7.43 -39.27 1.62
CA LEU A 673 8.22 -38.41 2.49
C LEU A 673 7.44 -37.14 2.83
N ALA A 674 6.81 -36.50 1.84
CA ALA A 674 6.04 -35.28 2.06
C ALA A 674 4.90 -35.48 3.07
N ALA A 675 4.19 -36.61 3.01
CA ALA A 675 3.13 -36.94 3.97
C ALA A 675 3.62 -37.21 5.39
N ARG A 676 4.91 -37.53 5.58
CA ARG A 676 5.49 -37.92 6.88
C ARG A 676 6.34 -36.82 7.52
N LEU A 677 6.62 -35.74 6.79
CA LEU A 677 7.33 -34.57 7.31
C LEU A 677 6.39 -33.75 8.21
N HIS A 678 6.85 -33.41 9.41
CA HIS A 678 6.07 -32.64 10.37
C HIS A 678 6.24 -31.13 10.14
N ALA A 679 5.74 -30.64 9.00
CA ALA A 679 5.83 -29.24 8.63
C ALA A 679 4.52 -28.74 8.00
N GLY A 680 4.24 -27.44 8.15
CA GLY A 680 3.07 -26.84 7.51
C GLY A 680 3.25 -26.57 6.02
N ASN A 681 4.49 -26.47 5.53
CA ASN A 681 4.83 -26.29 4.12
C ASN A 681 5.83 -27.37 3.69
N VAL A 682 5.54 -28.13 2.63
CA VAL A 682 6.47 -29.13 2.10
C VAL A 682 6.70 -28.90 0.61
N TYR A 683 7.97 -28.69 0.24
CA TYR A 683 8.40 -28.43 -1.13
C TYR A 683 8.99 -29.69 -1.77
N VAL A 684 8.55 -30.05 -2.98
CA VAL A 684 9.09 -31.20 -3.71
C VAL A 684 9.73 -30.71 -5.00
N ASN A 685 11.03 -30.97 -5.16
CA ASN A 685 11.85 -30.54 -6.30
C ASN A 685 11.84 -29.01 -6.54
N THR A 686 11.61 -28.25 -5.47
CA THR A 686 11.65 -26.79 -5.40
C THR A 686 11.88 -26.38 -3.94
N TYR A 687 12.01 -25.09 -3.66
CA TYR A 687 12.02 -24.57 -2.29
C TYR A 687 11.67 -23.07 -2.24
N ASN A 688 11.05 -22.62 -1.16
CA ASN A 688 10.64 -21.21 -0.93
C ASN A 688 9.68 -20.63 -2.00
N ASP A 689 8.98 -21.49 -2.75
CA ASP A 689 7.84 -21.04 -3.54
C ASP A 689 6.75 -20.52 -2.61
N VAL A 690 6.33 -19.28 -2.81
CA VAL A 690 5.30 -18.66 -2.00
C VAL A 690 4.24 -18.05 -2.91
N SER A 691 2.98 -18.32 -2.57
CA SER A 691 1.83 -17.84 -3.32
C SER A 691 0.76 -17.31 -2.37
N PRO A 692 0.12 -16.17 -2.69
CA PRO A 692 -0.95 -15.62 -1.87
C PRO A 692 -2.21 -16.51 -1.83
N PHE A 693 -2.36 -17.47 -2.73
CA PHE A 693 -3.51 -18.37 -2.76
C PHE A 693 -3.28 -19.73 -2.06
N VAL A 694 -2.05 -20.03 -1.64
CA VAL A 694 -1.73 -21.25 -0.87
C VAL A 694 -1.51 -20.88 0.60
N PRO A 695 -2.20 -21.51 1.57
CA PRO A 695 -1.98 -21.23 2.98
C PRO A 695 -0.54 -21.49 3.40
N PHE A 696 0.03 -20.57 4.17
CA PHE A 696 1.36 -20.67 4.74
C PHE A 696 1.24 -20.64 6.27
N GLY A 697 1.92 -21.55 6.95
CA GLY A 697 2.15 -21.42 8.38
C GLY A 697 2.71 -22.64 9.08
N GLY A 698 2.99 -22.52 10.37
CA GLY A 698 3.70 -23.53 11.16
C GLY A 698 2.87 -24.67 11.76
N TYR A 699 3.59 -25.72 12.16
CA TYR A 699 3.19 -26.76 13.12
C TYR A 699 4.03 -26.61 14.39
N GLY A 700 3.59 -27.22 15.51
CA GLY A 700 4.37 -27.28 16.75
C GLY A 700 4.78 -25.90 17.28
N GLN A 701 6.05 -25.72 17.63
CA GLN A 701 6.56 -24.44 18.14
C GLN A 701 6.75 -23.37 17.05
N SER A 702 6.59 -23.71 15.76
CA SER A 702 6.57 -22.70 14.67
C SER A 702 5.26 -21.92 14.60
N GLY A 703 4.30 -22.21 15.48
CA GLY A 703 3.09 -21.43 15.66
C GLY A 703 1.84 -22.10 15.09
N PHE A 704 0.76 -21.31 14.97
CA PHE A 704 -0.56 -21.80 14.58
C PHE A 704 -1.41 -20.70 13.95
N GLY A 705 -2.43 -21.14 13.20
CA GLY A 705 -3.14 -20.34 12.23
C GLY A 705 -2.41 -20.32 10.88
N ARG A 706 -2.97 -19.65 9.88
CA ARG A 706 -2.38 -19.53 8.55
C ARG A 706 -2.43 -18.10 8.04
N GLU A 707 -1.38 -17.72 7.34
CA GLU A 707 -1.37 -16.60 6.40
C GLU A 707 -1.65 -17.13 4.98
N ASN A 708 -2.01 -16.26 4.05
CA ASN A 708 -2.34 -16.62 2.66
C ASN A 708 -3.51 -17.61 2.49
N GLY A 709 -3.96 -17.76 1.25
CA GLY A 709 -5.08 -18.60 0.86
C GLY A 709 -6.41 -18.20 1.49
N LEU A 710 -7.43 -19.03 1.27
CA LEU A 710 -8.74 -18.82 1.89
C LEU A 710 -8.73 -19.09 3.40
N ALA A 711 -7.82 -19.96 3.86
CA ALA A 711 -7.69 -20.32 5.28
C ALA A 711 -7.39 -19.09 6.17
N ALA A 712 -6.61 -18.12 5.68
CA ALA A 712 -6.35 -16.90 6.42
C ALA A 712 -7.63 -16.13 6.76
N LEU A 713 -8.61 -16.07 5.84
CA LEU A 713 -9.87 -15.36 6.06
C LEU A 713 -10.68 -15.92 7.23
N GLU A 714 -10.51 -17.21 7.56
CA GLU A 714 -11.14 -17.82 8.74
C GLU A 714 -10.59 -17.26 10.04
N HIS A 715 -9.33 -16.83 10.05
CA HIS A 715 -8.71 -16.19 11.21
C HIS A 715 -9.06 -14.71 11.32
N TYR A 716 -9.64 -14.10 10.29
CA TYR A 716 -10.07 -12.68 10.27
C TYR A 716 -11.59 -12.50 10.30
N THR A 717 -12.34 -13.60 10.43
CA THR A 717 -13.79 -13.60 10.57
C THR A 717 -14.26 -14.47 11.73
N GLN A 718 -15.51 -14.29 12.14
CA GLN A 718 -16.19 -15.14 13.12
C GLN A 718 -17.55 -15.59 12.57
N LEU A 719 -17.98 -16.79 12.94
CA LEU A 719 -19.29 -17.32 12.57
C LEU A 719 -20.34 -16.94 13.61
N LYS A 720 -21.39 -16.26 13.15
CA LYS A 720 -22.62 -16.04 13.91
C LYS A 720 -23.68 -17.03 13.44
N SER A 721 -24.14 -17.90 14.34
CA SER A 721 -25.30 -18.78 14.08
C SER A 721 -26.59 -18.07 14.44
N VAL A 722 -27.54 -18.05 13.50
CA VAL A 722 -28.88 -17.48 13.69
C VAL A 722 -29.89 -18.61 13.52
N PHE A 723 -30.73 -18.82 14.54
CA PHE A 723 -31.80 -19.81 14.52
C PHE A 723 -33.13 -19.10 14.29
N ILE A 724 -33.90 -19.59 13.34
CA ILE A 724 -35.20 -19.05 12.97
C ILE A 724 -36.25 -20.12 13.21
N ASN A 725 -37.31 -19.73 13.92
CA ASN A 725 -38.57 -20.45 13.94
C ASN A 725 -39.58 -19.63 13.14
N THR A 726 -40.18 -20.22 12.12
CA THR A 726 -41.18 -19.57 11.28
C THR A 726 -42.61 -19.79 11.76
N ASP A 727 -42.83 -20.62 12.78
CA ASP A 727 -44.15 -20.76 13.40
C ASP A 727 -44.54 -19.49 14.15
N GLU A 728 -45.81 -19.10 14.07
CA GLU A 728 -46.33 -17.92 14.79
C GLU A 728 -46.29 -18.07 16.31
N LYS A 729 -46.31 -19.32 16.81
CA LYS A 729 -46.29 -19.64 18.23
C LYS A 729 -45.15 -20.59 18.55
N LEU A 730 -44.34 -20.22 19.54
CA LEU A 730 -43.40 -21.13 20.17
C LEU A 730 -44.14 -21.96 21.22
N GLN A 731 -44.06 -23.29 21.14
CA GLN A 731 -44.64 -24.16 22.18
C GLN A 731 -43.98 -23.86 23.52
N ASN A 732 -44.81 -23.52 24.52
CA ASN A 732 -44.35 -23.37 25.90
C ASN A 732 -44.24 -24.77 26.52
N PRO A 733 -43.03 -25.26 26.86
CA PRO A 733 -42.89 -26.59 27.45
C PRO A 733 -43.37 -26.67 28.91
N PHE A 734 -43.87 -25.57 29.49
CA PHE A 734 -44.32 -25.47 30.88
C PHE A 734 -45.85 -25.32 31.03
N GLU A 735 -46.61 -25.31 29.93
CA GLU A 735 -48.09 -25.23 29.91
C GLU A 735 -48.75 -26.56 29.56
#